data_AF-A0A1Q7HA65-F1
#
_entry.id   AF-A0A1Q7HA65-F1
#
_cell.length_a   1.000
_cell.length_b   1.000
_cell.length_c   1.000
_cell.angle_alpha   90.00
_cell.angle_beta   90.00
_cell.angle_gamma   90.00
#
_symmetry.space_group_name_H-M   'P 1'
#
loop_
_entity.id
_entity.type
_entity.pdbx_description
1 polymer ?
#
loop_
_entity_poly.entity_id
_entity_poly.type
_entity_poly.pdbx_seq_one_letter_code
_entity_poly.pdbx_strand_id
1 'polypeptide(L)'
;MNAVSKARRNSSLGIALTMSIALGTALGMVAVVYPPAADSGELVNRIPEAAPYVTAEAAFVAPPFEEYWQTNDHPEHCQNCHSTIFDEWNGSMMANAWRDPAWRAAFLLSAREMSTRGNCDTPAPPDGTEKARHNPFAEVDECVSRFDLGNGRQTLARQGSLVDGACSRCHMPTNYIDNVPLQNVTVDTRTGLEHGAVDVNFNPTSDNGTGLAFATLAAQVRNTSSGKSGVVCMVCHSLAETRNTPYHNKGTTAASSRYIPALGMQSRAQLVSPADQDIVDVADPTTSNLGYGIGGGAFRLSPHAIAFSERLGPLWSARRRPERDMYLSDVFKKPAVSQPMESPKHDGYRHVLSTRSEFCSACHDVTNLVTIKNRLGKWVGGFPIERTYAEWASSRYADRPGNVNFNPAFKRDCQTCHMQQDYGQPGTAHTLYDRGVPITPLRGPVATDGPSRDYFSHHFIGGNAYVPSLIGASLDDTGNVEPYPELSTFSFSSADERSVYHNAYWMNADKRGAATQQARLAWDRLRNVLDLDLSGPTDAAAGGQARITVSVTNSGSGHNFPTGFPEGRIAWVAISAFDLATGRELPIHDSFWNRTSIGIGRLTGMDMIDPSFPRCGWKVPAGSPDPYAYQFKAVATLGDDCPTLELVYAAPRNLVTNAKGLPIDARGVVIDKENPLGVPVFRDLNGNGDLFDDAFLRDTRLRPLPHAGATVTLDRYAVVIPPGTLGPVAVSAAVYYQSIEASVAKTFLGNLADTDTDFLLEPCVLGGRCDGRRPSVEPAVVEGAPPVPMDVRNWLIRVNGGRTTHAAPTVVATYPRRGATDVYQNVVPKASFSEPVTKVDNRTFTLVDSAGARVPASVHQIGDGTWGLFPDRVFLKGGETYTARVAAGVCGYAGNCTKKTVAWHFTVASKRGDGTGDTTIPTGFAASQQLPATVKGHR
;
A
#
# COMPACT_ATOMS: atom_id res chain seq x y z
N MET A 1 -1.61 -33.52 89.58
CA MET A 1 -0.89 -33.10 88.35
C MET A 1 -1.65 -33.36 87.03
N ASN A 2 -2.98 -33.59 87.02
CA ASN A 2 -3.72 -33.92 85.77
C ASN A 2 -4.78 -32.90 85.29
N ALA A 3 -4.85 -31.69 85.86
CA ALA A 3 -5.87 -30.70 85.46
C ALA A 3 -5.35 -29.59 84.50
N VAL A 4 -4.03 -29.36 84.41
CA VAL A 4 -3.47 -28.25 83.61
C VAL A 4 -3.16 -28.63 82.15
N SER A 5 -3.10 -29.93 81.83
CA SER A 5 -2.83 -30.44 80.47
C SER A 5 -4.03 -30.36 79.51
N LYS A 6 -5.26 -30.48 80.04
CA LYS A 6 -6.48 -30.57 79.20
C LYS A 6 -6.96 -29.20 78.72
N ALA A 7 -6.72 -28.14 79.50
CA ALA A 7 -7.09 -26.76 79.14
C ALA A 7 -6.18 -26.16 78.05
N ARG A 8 -4.88 -26.53 78.02
CA ARG A 8 -3.95 -26.09 76.96
C ARG A 8 -4.19 -26.78 75.62
N ARG A 9 -4.63 -28.05 75.60
CA ARG A 9 -4.92 -28.77 74.33
C ARG A 9 -6.17 -28.26 73.61
N ASN A 10 -7.23 -27.90 74.33
CA ASN A 10 -8.45 -27.38 73.71
C ASN A 10 -8.29 -25.94 73.19
N SER A 11 -7.45 -25.13 73.82
CA SER A 11 -7.14 -23.77 73.36
C SER A 11 -6.21 -23.78 72.14
N SER A 12 -5.20 -24.66 72.09
CA SER A 12 -4.36 -24.81 70.89
C SER A 12 -5.11 -25.40 69.69
N LEU A 13 -6.08 -26.29 69.90
CA LEU A 13 -6.91 -26.84 68.81
C LEU A 13 -7.91 -25.81 68.29
N GLY A 14 -8.49 -25.00 69.18
CA GLY A 14 -9.35 -23.88 68.83
C GLY A 14 -8.59 -22.81 68.02
N ILE A 15 -7.41 -22.39 68.49
CA ILE A 15 -6.57 -21.41 67.78
C ILE A 15 -6.11 -21.93 66.42
N ALA A 16 -5.71 -23.21 66.33
CA ALA A 16 -5.33 -23.82 65.06
C ALA A 16 -6.50 -23.90 64.07
N LEU A 17 -7.71 -24.21 64.54
CA LEU A 17 -8.90 -24.24 63.70
C LEU A 17 -9.33 -22.83 63.27
N THR A 18 -9.26 -21.83 64.15
CA THR A 18 -9.57 -20.44 63.82
C THR A 18 -8.55 -19.85 62.85
N MET A 19 -7.25 -20.16 63.02
CA MET A 19 -6.23 -19.75 62.04
C MET A 19 -6.38 -20.48 60.71
N SER A 20 -6.76 -21.76 60.70
CA SER A 20 -6.99 -22.50 59.45
C SER A 20 -8.22 -21.97 58.71
N ILE A 21 -9.29 -21.64 59.44
CA ILE A 21 -10.47 -21.01 58.86
C ILE A 21 -10.13 -19.62 58.35
N ALA A 22 -9.47 -18.76 59.14
CA ALA A 22 -9.08 -17.42 58.74
C ALA A 22 -8.10 -17.41 57.56
N LEU A 23 -7.16 -18.35 57.51
CA LEU A 23 -6.26 -18.53 56.37
C LEU A 23 -7.04 -19.06 55.16
N GLY A 24 -8.01 -19.95 55.36
CA GLY A 24 -8.92 -20.43 54.32
C GLY A 24 -9.84 -19.34 53.76
N THR A 25 -10.39 -18.44 54.60
CA THR A 25 -11.16 -17.29 54.15
C THR A 25 -10.26 -16.22 53.54
N ALA A 26 -9.04 -16.01 54.05
CA ALA A 26 -8.08 -15.11 53.42
C ALA A 26 -7.63 -15.64 52.06
N LEU A 27 -7.33 -16.93 51.93
CA LEU A 27 -7.01 -17.57 50.65
C LEU A 27 -8.22 -17.62 49.71
N GLY A 28 -9.42 -17.83 50.23
CA GLY A 28 -10.67 -17.76 49.46
C GLY A 28 -10.99 -16.35 48.98
N MET A 29 -10.80 -15.33 49.82
CA MET A 29 -10.93 -13.92 49.42
C MET A 29 -9.80 -13.52 48.46
N VAL A 30 -8.56 -13.97 48.67
CA VAL A 30 -7.46 -13.75 47.73
C VAL A 30 -7.75 -14.45 46.41
N ALA A 31 -8.36 -15.63 46.37
CA ALA A 31 -8.74 -16.30 45.12
C ALA A 31 -9.95 -15.64 44.42
N VAL A 32 -10.83 -14.97 45.16
CA VAL A 32 -11.98 -14.21 44.62
C VAL A 32 -11.57 -12.79 44.20
N VAL A 33 -10.59 -12.18 44.87
CA VAL A 33 -10.05 -10.83 44.57
C VAL A 33 -8.89 -10.90 43.56
N TYR A 34 -8.15 -12.00 43.56
CA TYR A 34 -7.05 -12.36 42.65
C TYR A 34 -7.30 -13.77 42.12
N PRO A 35 -8.18 -13.94 41.11
CA PRO A 35 -8.28 -15.21 40.41
C PRO A 35 -6.87 -15.66 39.96
N PRO A 36 -6.58 -16.97 39.91
CA PRO A 36 -5.31 -17.45 39.35
C PRO A 36 -5.13 -16.79 37.99
N ALA A 37 -3.93 -16.22 37.76
CA ALA A 37 -3.61 -15.48 36.55
C ALA A 37 -4.18 -16.22 35.34
N ALA A 38 -5.07 -15.56 34.60
CA ALA A 38 -5.61 -16.12 33.37
C ALA A 38 -4.43 -16.62 32.53
N ASP A 39 -4.52 -17.90 32.19
CA ASP A 39 -3.58 -18.68 31.38
C ASP A 39 -2.92 -17.83 30.29
N SER A 40 -1.59 -17.96 30.15
CA SER A 40 -0.68 -17.31 29.20
C SER A 40 -1.32 -16.26 28.29
N GLY A 41 -0.86 -15.00 28.34
CA GLY A 41 -1.40 -13.90 27.51
C GLY A 41 -1.36 -14.09 25.98
N GLU A 42 -1.00 -15.28 25.48
CA GLU A 42 -0.96 -15.69 24.08
C GLU A 42 -1.76 -16.98 23.82
N LEU A 43 -2.07 -17.25 22.54
CA LEU A 43 -2.78 -18.47 22.14
C LEU A 43 -1.92 -19.72 22.36
N VAL A 44 -2.53 -20.79 22.89
CA VAL A 44 -1.84 -22.07 23.13
C VAL A 44 -1.31 -22.73 21.84
N ASN A 45 -1.93 -22.45 20.70
CA ASN A 45 -1.53 -22.96 19.39
C ASN A 45 -0.72 -21.96 18.56
N ARG A 46 -0.28 -20.84 19.16
CA ARG A 46 0.62 -19.90 18.49
C ARG A 46 1.88 -20.63 18.05
N ILE A 47 2.27 -20.38 16.80
CA ILE A 47 3.51 -20.92 16.27
C ILE A 47 4.68 -20.14 16.90
N PRO A 48 5.72 -20.82 17.42
CA PRO A 48 6.90 -20.14 17.97
C PRO A 48 7.53 -19.19 16.95
N GLU A 49 7.71 -17.93 17.35
CA GLU A 49 8.39 -16.88 16.57
C GLU A 49 9.59 -16.38 17.36
N ALA A 50 10.76 -16.20 16.74
CA ALA A 50 11.94 -15.70 17.47
C ALA A 50 11.80 -14.21 17.82
N ALA A 51 12.64 -13.76 18.76
CA ALA A 51 12.75 -12.34 19.04
C ALA A 51 13.35 -11.57 17.85
N PRO A 52 12.97 -10.30 17.67
CA PRO A 52 13.46 -9.47 16.59
C PRO A 52 14.83 -8.85 16.96
N TYR A 53 15.77 -9.62 17.48
CA TYR A 53 17.13 -9.15 17.78
C TYR A 53 18.05 -10.32 18.09
N VAL A 54 19.36 -10.09 17.97
CA VAL A 54 20.37 -11.08 18.40
C VAL A 54 20.35 -11.13 19.94
N THR A 55 19.80 -12.19 20.51
CA THR A 55 19.61 -12.37 21.96
C THR A 55 20.92 -12.20 22.76
N ALA A 56 22.05 -12.66 22.23
CA ALA A 56 23.36 -12.52 22.86
C ALA A 56 23.85 -11.06 22.96
N GLU A 57 23.48 -10.21 22.00
CA GLU A 57 23.85 -8.78 21.99
C GLU A 57 22.88 -7.97 22.85
N ALA A 58 21.58 -8.32 22.79
CA ALA A 58 20.55 -7.72 23.64
C ALA A 58 20.79 -7.93 25.15
N ALA A 59 21.66 -8.86 25.54
CA ALA A 59 22.06 -9.00 26.94
C ALA A 59 22.86 -7.80 27.48
N PHE A 60 23.48 -6.99 26.61
CA PHE A 60 24.27 -5.80 27.00
C PHE A 60 23.44 -4.52 26.99
N VAL A 61 22.45 -4.44 26.11
CA VAL A 61 21.45 -3.38 26.03
C VAL A 61 20.13 -4.11 25.81
N ALA A 62 19.30 -4.23 26.85
CA ALA A 62 18.05 -4.96 26.74
C ALA A 62 16.98 -4.10 26.05
N PRO A 63 16.08 -4.69 25.24
CA PRO A 63 14.91 -3.97 24.74
C PRO A 63 14.01 -3.49 25.90
N PRO A 64 13.24 -2.40 25.71
CA PRO A 64 13.05 -1.67 24.45
C PRO A 64 14.22 -0.72 24.10
N PHE A 65 14.54 -0.58 22.80
CA PHE A 65 15.65 0.25 22.34
C PHE A 65 15.27 1.74 22.12
N GLU A 66 14.10 2.17 22.58
CA GLU A 66 13.54 3.50 22.25
C GLU A 66 14.45 4.67 22.65
N GLU A 67 15.00 4.66 23.87
CA GLU A 67 15.90 5.73 24.31
C GLU A 67 17.09 5.89 23.37
N TYR A 68 17.61 4.78 22.87
CA TYR A 68 18.73 4.76 21.94
C TYR A 68 18.34 5.30 20.55
N TRP A 69 17.16 4.94 20.03
CA TRP A 69 16.61 5.50 18.78
C TRP A 69 16.38 7.01 18.84
N GLN A 70 15.94 7.50 20.00
CA GLN A 70 15.63 8.92 20.20
C GLN A 70 16.85 9.79 20.43
N THR A 71 17.99 9.21 20.81
CA THR A 71 19.19 9.97 21.23
C THR A 71 20.37 9.76 20.29
N ASN A 72 20.88 8.53 20.20
CA ASN A 72 22.14 8.26 19.53
C ASN A 72 21.96 8.05 18.03
N ASP A 73 20.85 7.45 17.61
CA ASP A 73 20.55 7.11 16.21
C ASP A 73 19.38 7.90 15.62
N HIS A 74 19.25 9.16 16.08
CA HIS A 74 18.22 10.05 15.59
C HIS A 74 18.49 10.44 14.12
N PRO A 75 17.54 10.26 13.19
CA PRO A 75 17.81 10.43 11.75
C PRO A 75 18.06 11.86 11.29
N GLU A 76 17.56 12.86 12.02
CA GLU A 76 17.92 14.27 11.80
C GLU A 76 19.43 14.51 11.97
N HIS A 77 20.18 13.64 12.65
CA HIS A 77 21.64 13.72 12.65
C HIS A 77 22.23 13.36 11.28
N CYS A 78 21.57 12.48 10.53
CA CYS A 78 22.00 12.07 9.20
C CYS A 78 21.76 13.17 8.15
N GLN A 79 20.66 13.92 8.24
CA GLN A 79 20.24 14.90 7.20
C GLN A 79 21.32 15.95 6.89
N ASN A 80 22.13 16.32 7.89
CA ASN A 80 23.20 17.32 7.75
C ASN A 80 24.31 16.87 6.80
N CYS A 81 24.51 15.56 6.66
CA CYS A 81 25.46 14.99 5.71
C CYS A 81 24.74 14.34 4.52
N HIS A 82 23.51 13.84 4.69
CA HIS A 82 22.77 13.03 3.72
C HIS A 82 21.50 13.72 3.20
N SER A 83 21.60 15.02 2.86
CA SER A 83 20.43 15.83 2.50
C SER A 83 19.63 15.26 1.33
N THR A 84 20.28 14.80 0.26
CA THR A 84 19.58 14.28 -0.93
C THR A 84 18.67 13.10 -0.61
N ILE A 85 19.19 12.06 0.05
CA ILE A 85 18.37 10.87 0.38
C ILE A 85 17.31 11.20 1.44
N PHE A 86 17.61 12.12 2.34
CA PHE A 86 16.65 12.58 3.34
C PHE A 86 15.48 13.31 2.68
N ASP A 87 15.76 14.20 1.72
CA ASP A 87 14.73 14.92 0.95
C ASP A 87 13.89 13.97 0.07
N GLU A 88 14.51 12.94 -0.49
CA GLU A 88 13.80 11.90 -1.24
C GLU A 88 12.86 11.08 -0.35
N TRP A 89 13.34 10.70 0.84
CA TRP A 89 12.59 9.94 1.86
C TRP A 89 11.49 10.75 2.51
N ASN A 90 11.73 12.04 2.79
CA ASN A 90 10.79 12.88 3.52
C ASN A 90 9.46 12.98 2.74
N GLY A 91 8.37 12.71 3.46
CA GLY A 91 7.02 12.67 2.90
C GLY A 91 6.67 11.39 2.13
N SER A 92 7.62 10.48 1.87
CA SER A 92 7.32 9.19 1.24
C SER A 92 6.33 8.38 2.09
N MET A 93 5.65 7.41 1.47
CA MET A 93 4.77 6.51 2.24
C MET A 93 5.53 5.71 3.31
N MET A 94 6.82 5.45 3.10
CA MET A 94 7.63 4.69 4.04
C MET A 94 8.00 5.55 5.26
N ALA A 95 8.30 6.84 5.05
CA ALA A 95 8.45 7.81 6.13
C ALA A 95 7.15 7.97 6.95
N ASN A 96 6.03 7.91 6.24
CA ASN A 96 4.70 8.14 6.80
C ASN A 96 3.92 6.87 7.17
N ALA A 97 4.53 5.69 7.13
CA ALA A 97 3.81 4.42 7.26
C ALA A 97 3.02 4.27 8.58
N TRP A 98 3.51 4.90 9.66
CA TRP A 98 2.83 4.97 10.96
C TRP A 98 1.64 5.95 10.96
N ARG A 99 1.77 7.07 10.23
CA ARG A 99 0.75 8.12 10.12
C ARG A 99 -0.29 7.83 9.04
N ASP A 100 -0.17 6.71 8.31
CA ASP A 100 -1.14 6.31 7.31
C ASP A 100 -2.53 6.20 7.96
N PRO A 101 -3.47 7.09 7.61
CA PRO A 101 -4.77 7.12 8.26
C PRO A 101 -5.59 5.86 7.95
N ALA A 102 -5.49 5.34 6.72
CA ALA A 102 -6.23 4.14 6.34
C ALA A 102 -5.75 2.92 7.13
N TRP A 103 -4.43 2.77 7.29
CA TRP A 103 -3.87 1.69 8.10
C TRP A 103 -4.22 1.83 9.59
N ARG A 104 -4.12 3.03 10.19
CA ARG A 104 -4.43 3.23 11.62
C ARG A 104 -5.89 2.88 11.93
N ALA A 105 -6.82 3.26 11.05
CA ALA A 105 -8.22 2.91 11.19
C ALA A 105 -8.46 1.41 11.00
N ALA A 106 -7.87 0.79 9.98
CA ALA A 106 -7.96 -0.65 9.77
C ALA A 106 -7.39 -1.44 10.97
N PHE A 107 -6.28 -0.98 11.55
CA PHE A 107 -5.68 -1.60 12.73
C PHE A 107 -6.56 -1.43 13.97
N LEU A 108 -7.12 -0.23 14.21
CA LEU A 108 -8.02 -0.03 15.35
C LEU A 108 -9.28 -0.92 15.24
N LEU A 109 -9.88 -1.03 14.04
CA LEU A 109 -11.01 -1.92 13.84
C LEU A 109 -10.63 -3.38 14.07
N SER A 110 -9.51 -3.82 13.47
CA SER A 110 -8.96 -5.17 13.65
C SER A 110 -8.69 -5.51 15.11
N ALA A 111 -8.17 -4.55 15.89
CA ALA A 111 -7.89 -4.75 17.31
C ALA A 111 -9.17 -4.88 18.14
N ARG A 112 -10.27 -4.22 17.74
CA ARG A 112 -11.58 -4.40 18.37
C ARG A 112 -12.21 -5.72 18.02
N GLU A 113 -12.18 -6.08 16.73
CA GLU A 113 -12.62 -7.36 16.23
C GLU A 113 -11.93 -8.50 16.99
N MET A 114 -10.61 -8.38 17.22
CA MET A 114 -9.77 -9.38 17.87
C MET A 114 -9.44 -9.05 19.33
N SER A 115 -10.22 -8.20 20.01
CA SER A 115 -9.93 -7.80 21.39
C SER A 115 -9.92 -9.03 22.29
N THR A 116 -8.95 -9.10 23.21
CA THR A 116 -8.90 -10.16 24.22
C THR A 116 -9.77 -9.86 25.44
N ARG A 117 -10.39 -8.67 25.50
CA ARG A 117 -11.26 -8.23 26.60
C ARG A 117 -12.74 -8.13 26.18
N GLY A 118 -13.19 -9.03 25.31
CA GLY A 118 -14.53 -8.99 24.74
C GLY A 118 -14.78 -7.69 23.98
N ASN A 119 -15.96 -7.09 24.19
CA ASN A 119 -16.29 -5.78 23.63
C ASN A 119 -16.04 -4.63 24.63
N CYS A 120 -15.33 -4.87 25.73
CA CYS A 120 -15.09 -3.84 26.76
C CYS A 120 -14.07 -2.78 26.34
N ASP A 121 -13.18 -3.10 25.38
CA ASP A 121 -12.21 -2.13 24.84
C ASP A 121 -12.86 -1.12 23.88
N THR A 122 -14.05 -1.42 23.34
CA THR A 122 -14.85 -0.45 22.59
C THR A 122 -15.53 0.50 23.60
N PRO A 123 -15.40 1.83 23.51
CA PRO A 123 -16.11 2.75 24.40
C PRO A 123 -17.60 2.86 24.05
N ALA A 124 -18.39 3.50 24.92
CA ALA A 124 -19.76 3.89 24.56
C ALA A 124 -19.72 5.09 23.59
N PRO A 125 -20.56 5.14 22.54
CA PRO A 125 -20.62 6.26 21.63
C PRO A 125 -20.97 7.58 22.34
N PRO A 126 -20.26 8.68 22.06
CA PRO A 126 -20.57 9.99 22.66
C PRO A 126 -21.96 10.53 22.33
N ASP A 127 -22.54 10.12 21.20
CA ASP A 127 -23.89 10.52 20.76
C ASP A 127 -25.01 9.69 21.41
N GLY A 128 -24.67 8.73 22.29
CA GLY A 128 -25.63 7.88 22.98
C GLY A 128 -26.26 6.78 22.13
N THR A 129 -25.78 6.58 20.90
CA THR A 129 -26.22 5.46 20.05
C THR A 129 -25.83 4.11 20.63
N GLU A 130 -26.44 3.04 20.13
CA GLU A 130 -26.13 1.68 20.60
C GLU A 130 -24.65 1.35 20.35
N LYS A 131 -24.01 0.73 21.33
CA LYS A 131 -22.60 0.35 21.27
C LYS A 131 -22.38 -0.81 20.28
N ALA A 132 -21.40 -0.65 19.39
CA ALA A 132 -20.95 -1.67 18.46
C ALA A 132 -20.36 -2.89 19.18
N ARG A 133 -20.61 -4.07 18.60
CA ARG A 133 -20.09 -5.37 19.07
C ARG A 133 -19.31 -6.06 17.95
N HIS A 134 -18.13 -5.53 17.64
CA HIS A 134 -17.28 -6.02 16.55
C HIS A 134 -16.71 -7.41 16.81
N ASN A 135 -16.43 -7.74 18.07
CA ASN A 135 -15.82 -9.02 18.41
C ASN A 135 -16.88 -10.13 18.48
N PRO A 136 -16.93 -11.07 17.50
CA PRO A 136 -17.90 -12.16 17.50
C PRO A 136 -17.59 -13.24 18.55
N PHE A 137 -16.43 -13.19 19.22
CA PHE A 137 -16.00 -14.10 20.27
C PHE A 137 -16.16 -13.53 21.67
N ALA A 138 -16.64 -12.29 21.80
CA ALA A 138 -16.91 -11.71 23.10
C ALA A 138 -18.09 -12.43 23.77
N GLU A 139 -17.90 -12.81 25.04
CA GLU A 139 -19.00 -13.33 25.85
C GLU A 139 -19.92 -12.17 26.26
N VAL A 140 -21.23 -12.43 26.25
CA VAL A 140 -22.24 -11.39 26.51
C VAL A 140 -22.14 -10.94 27.97
N ASP A 141 -22.07 -9.63 28.18
CA ASP A 141 -21.99 -8.98 29.50
C ASP A 141 -20.74 -9.35 30.32
N GLU A 142 -19.75 -9.95 29.67
CA GLU A 142 -18.44 -10.26 30.25
C GLU A 142 -17.34 -9.51 29.49
N CYS A 143 -16.26 -9.15 30.20
CA CYS A 143 -15.07 -8.55 29.59
C CYS A 143 -14.06 -9.60 29.16
N VAL A 144 -14.53 -10.64 28.46
CA VAL A 144 -13.72 -11.79 28.01
C VAL A 144 -14.04 -12.16 26.57
N SER A 145 -13.06 -12.75 25.89
CA SER A 145 -13.19 -13.31 24.55
C SER A 145 -12.87 -14.79 24.56
N ARG A 146 -13.66 -15.60 23.87
CA ARG A 146 -13.49 -17.06 23.80
C ARG A 146 -13.22 -17.52 22.38
N PHE A 147 -11.94 -17.70 22.05
CA PHE A 147 -11.49 -18.07 20.71
C PHE A 147 -11.52 -19.58 20.48
N ASP A 148 -11.95 -20.00 19.28
CA ASP A 148 -11.95 -21.41 18.85
C ASP A 148 -10.60 -21.79 18.21
N LEU A 149 -9.88 -22.71 18.85
CA LEU A 149 -8.57 -23.22 18.41
C LEU A 149 -8.69 -24.48 17.54
N GLY A 150 -9.92 -24.92 17.24
CA GLY A 150 -10.24 -26.11 16.46
C GLY A 150 -10.22 -27.41 17.25
N ASN A 151 -9.35 -27.55 18.26
CA ASN A 151 -9.30 -28.68 19.19
C ASN A 151 -9.89 -28.35 20.59
N GLY A 152 -10.30 -27.11 20.80
CA GLY A 152 -10.78 -26.57 22.07
C GLY A 152 -11.02 -25.06 21.95
N ARG A 153 -11.42 -24.43 23.06
CA ARG A 153 -11.57 -22.97 23.13
C ARG A 153 -10.68 -22.42 24.24
N GLN A 154 -10.08 -21.26 24.01
CA GLN A 154 -9.30 -20.53 25.01
C GLN A 154 -9.99 -19.21 25.33
N THR A 155 -10.11 -18.91 26.63
CA THR A 155 -10.68 -17.67 27.13
C THR A 155 -9.56 -16.70 27.49
N LEU A 156 -9.64 -15.48 27.00
CA LEU A 156 -8.76 -14.37 27.34
C LEU A 156 -9.59 -13.21 27.92
N ALA A 157 -8.99 -12.40 28.79
CA ALA A 157 -9.68 -11.31 29.49
C ALA A 157 -8.84 -10.02 29.64
N ARG A 158 -7.64 -9.99 29.03
CA ARG A 158 -6.71 -8.85 29.16
C ARG A 158 -7.02 -7.77 28.14
N GLN A 159 -6.66 -6.52 28.44
CA GLN A 159 -6.71 -5.43 27.45
C GLN A 159 -5.75 -5.71 26.30
N GLY A 160 -6.12 -5.23 25.11
CA GLY A 160 -5.37 -5.42 23.87
C GLY A 160 -6.03 -6.46 22.96
N SER A 161 -5.32 -6.86 21.91
CA SER A 161 -5.83 -7.75 20.87
C SER A 161 -4.84 -8.83 20.46
N LEU A 162 -5.36 -9.90 19.83
CA LEU A 162 -4.50 -10.95 19.26
C LEU A 162 -3.65 -10.47 18.08
N VAL A 163 -3.94 -9.30 17.51
CA VAL A 163 -3.27 -8.76 16.32
C VAL A 163 -2.33 -7.59 16.64
N ASP A 164 -2.24 -7.18 17.91
CA ASP A 164 -1.41 -6.05 18.33
C ASP A 164 0.05 -6.24 17.92
N GLY A 165 0.61 -7.41 18.17
CA GLY A 165 1.97 -7.76 17.79
C GLY A 165 2.17 -8.03 16.30
N ALA A 166 1.12 -8.33 15.54
CA ALA A 166 1.21 -8.66 14.11
C ALA A 166 1.14 -7.40 13.23
N CYS A 167 0.11 -6.57 13.44
CA CYS A 167 -0.15 -5.38 12.62
C CYS A 167 0.84 -4.23 12.89
N SER A 168 1.44 -4.18 14.08
CA SER A 168 2.42 -3.15 14.44
C SER A 168 3.76 -3.32 13.74
N ARG A 169 4.19 -4.55 13.41
CA ARG A 169 5.55 -4.85 12.92
C ARG A 169 5.97 -4.11 11.65
N CYS A 170 5.04 -3.87 10.74
CA CYS A 170 5.34 -3.23 9.46
C CYS A 170 5.17 -1.71 9.51
N HIS A 171 4.19 -1.23 10.30
CA HIS A 171 3.70 0.14 10.25
C HIS A 171 4.07 0.99 11.47
N MET A 172 4.29 0.39 12.65
CA MET A 172 4.74 1.11 13.86
C MET A 172 6.27 1.27 13.90
N PRO A 173 6.77 2.28 14.65
CA PRO A 173 8.19 2.45 14.86
C PRO A 173 8.86 1.29 15.60
N THR A 174 10.19 1.19 15.54
CA THR A 174 10.93 -0.03 15.92
C THR A 174 10.89 -0.36 17.41
N ASN A 175 10.71 0.61 18.28
CA ASN A 175 10.39 0.35 19.68
C ASN A 175 9.12 -0.48 19.91
N TYR A 176 8.21 -0.54 18.92
CA TYR A 176 7.05 -1.43 18.95
C TYR A 176 7.36 -2.83 18.44
N ILE A 177 8.41 -2.98 17.63
CA ILE A 177 8.98 -4.30 17.27
C ILE A 177 9.70 -4.90 18.49
N ASP A 178 10.33 -4.05 19.32
CA ASP A 178 11.06 -4.45 20.54
C ASP A 178 10.13 -4.80 21.74
N ASN A 179 8.83 -4.93 21.51
CA ASN A 179 7.84 -5.29 22.53
C ASN A 179 7.91 -6.76 22.99
N VAL A 180 8.96 -7.47 22.59
CA VAL A 180 9.35 -8.78 23.10
C VAL A 180 10.46 -8.54 24.11
N PRO A 181 10.18 -8.53 25.43
CA PRO A 181 11.22 -8.44 26.45
C PRO A 181 12.22 -9.59 26.34
N LEU A 182 13.51 -9.34 26.56
CA LEU A 182 14.54 -10.38 26.50
C LEU A 182 14.23 -11.59 27.42
N GLN A 183 13.65 -11.32 28.58
CA GLN A 183 13.23 -12.34 29.55
C GLN A 183 12.08 -13.24 29.06
N ASN A 184 11.34 -12.82 28.03
CA ASN A 184 10.27 -13.60 27.42
C ASN A 184 10.80 -14.51 26.29
N VAL A 185 12.09 -14.43 25.96
CA VAL A 185 12.71 -15.24 24.91
C VAL A 185 13.14 -16.59 25.48
N THR A 186 12.61 -17.66 24.91
CA THR A 186 12.92 -19.05 25.30
C THR A 186 13.25 -19.89 24.07
N VAL A 187 13.92 -21.03 24.23
CA VAL A 187 14.18 -21.97 23.13
C VAL A 187 13.30 -23.19 23.33
N ASP A 188 12.48 -23.51 22.34
CA ASP A 188 11.69 -24.73 22.33
C ASP A 188 12.63 -25.95 22.29
N THR A 189 12.57 -26.78 23.32
CA THR A 189 13.53 -27.87 23.53
C THR A 189 13.41 -29.00 22.49
N ARG A 190 12.27 -29.11 21.81
CA ARG A 190 11.99 -30.15 20.82
C ARG A 190 12.47 -29.77 19.43
N THR A 191 12.32 -28.51 19.06
CA THR A 191 12.60 -27.98 17.72
C THR A 191 13.88 -27.15 17.67
N GLY A 192 14.37 -26.69 18.81
CA GLY A 192 15.52 -25.79 18.92
C GLY A 192 15.23 -24.36 18.46
N LEU A 193 13.96 -24.01 18.25
CA LEU A 193 13.54 -22.71 17.74
C LEU A 193 13.30 -21.74 18.88
N GLU A 194 13.72 -20.49 18.70
CA GLU A 194 13.42 -19.43 19.67
C GLU A 194 11.93 -19.03 19.63
N HIS A 195 11.40 -18.74 20.81
CA HIS A 195 10.07 -18.19 21.04
C HIS A 195 10.18 -16.92 21.87
N GLY A 196 9.88 -15.77 21.25
CA GLY A 196 9.79 -14.45 21.86
C GLY A 196 8.33 -14.03 22.03
N ALA A 197 7.80 -14.21 23.24
CA ALA A 197 6.45 -13.78 23.57
C ALA A 197 6.39 -12.26 23.75
N VAL A 198 5.35 -11.64 23.18
CA VAL A 198 5.10 -10.19 23.28
C VAL A 198 4.74 -9.85 24.74
N ASP A 199 5.15 -8.68 25.22
CA ASP A 199 4.74 -8.17 26.53
C ASP A 199 3.21 -8.19 26.64
N VAL A 200 2.69 -8.80 27.70
CA VAL A 200 1.25 -8.91 27.96
C VAL A 200 0.57 -7.55 28.19
N ASN A 201 1.35 -6.51 28.50
CA ASN A 201 0.88 -5.13 28.64
C ASN A 201 0.99 -4.33 27.33
N PHE A 202 1.48 -4.94 26.25
CA PHE A 202 1.55 -4.29 24.96
C PHE A 202 0.14 -4.14 24.37
N ASN A 203 -0.41 -2.93 24.49
CA ASN A 203 -1.68 -2.52 23.90
C ASN A 203 -1.49 -1.17 23.20
N PRO A 204 -1.01 -1.18 21.95
CA PRO A 204 -0.64 0.04 21.27
C PRO A 204 -1.87 0.79 20.70
N THR A 205 -3.05 0.18 20.69
CA THR A 205 -4.31 0.82 20.26
C THR A 205 -5.04 1.56 21.38
N SER A 206 -4.60 1.39 22.64
CA SER A 206 -5.16 2.06 23.81
C SER A 206 -5.17 3.59 23.68
N ASP A 207 -6.21 4.21 24.24
CA ASP A 207 -6.36 5.66 24.29
C ASP A 207 -5.69 6.32 25.50
N ASN A 208 -5.18 5.52 26.45
CA ASN A 208 -4.53 6.01 27.67
C ASN A 208 -5.30 7.13 28.40
N GLY A 209 -6.64 7.16 28.30
CA GLY A 209 -7.49 8.20 28.87
C GLY A 209 -7.48 9.56 28.15
N THR A 210 -6.88 9.67 26.96
CA THR A 210 -6.83 10.92 26.17
C THR A 210 -8.04 11.11 25.26
N GLY A 211 -8.83 10.05 25.02
CA GLY A 211 -9.90 10.07 24.00
C GLY A 211 -9.41 9.91 22.56
N LEU A 212 -8.10 9.80 22.33
CA LEU A 212 -7.49 9.51 21.03
C LEU A 212 -7.00 8.08 20.99
N ALA A 213 -7.32 7.33 19.95
CA ALA A 213 -6.73 6.01 19.75
C ALA A 213 -5.21 6.16 19.60
N PHE A 214 -4.47 5.14 20.05
CA PHE A 214 -3.00 5.13 19.99
C PHE A 214 -2.35 6.25 20.82
N ALA A 215 -2.76 6.40 22.08
CA ALA A 215 -2.29 7.47 22.98
C ALA A 215 -1.41 7.00 24.13
N THR A 216 -1.30 5.68 24.36
CA THR A 216 -0.20 5.11 25.17
C THR A 216 1.16 5.34 24.52
N LEU A 217 1.17 5.69 23.25
CA LEU A 217 2.32 6.28 22.61
C LEU A 217 2.51 7.68 23.18
N ALA A 218 3.40 7.84 24.17
CA ALA A 218 3.93 9.16 24.56
C ALA A 218 4.43 9.98 23.33
N ALA A 219 4.61 9.30 22.19
CA ALA A 219 4.94 9.79 20.86
C ALA A 219 3.75 10.06 19.91
N GLN A 220 2.58 10.52 20.37
CA GLN A 220 1.68 11.27 19.47
C GLN A 220 2.38 12.50 18.84
N VAL A 221 3.57 12.87 19.32
CA VAL A 221 4.31 14.06 18.88
C VAL A 221 5.54 13.79 18.00
N ARG A 222 6.11 12.58 17.88
CA ARG A 222 7.45 12.48 17.23
C ARG A 222 7.70 11.23 16.38
N ASN A 223 7.20 11.23 15.13
CA ASN A 223 7.65 10.29 14.10
C ASN A 223 9.07 10.61 13.58
N THR A 224 9.65 11.72 14.04
CA THR A 224 10.95 12.20 13.56
C THR A 224 12.06 11.89 14.54
N SER A 225 11.66 11.47 15.74
CA SER A 225 12.48 10.86 16.79
C SER A 225 12.28 9.36 16.98
N SER A 226 11.22 8.75 16.43
CA SER A 226 10.85 7.36 16.75
C SER A 226 11.36 6.32 15.72
N GLY A 227 12.58 6.44 15.20
CA GLY A 227 13.28 5.25 14.69
C GLY A 227 12.84 4.62 13.35
N LYS A 228 11.75 5.04 12.68
CA LYS A 228 11.51 4.56 11.28
C LYS A 228 12.48 5.16 10.26
N SER A 229 12.83 6.43 10.44
CA SER A 229 13.80 7.10 9.57
C SER A 229 15.23 6.60 9.79
N GLY A 230 15.51 6.02 10.97
CA GLY A 230 16.80 5.40 11.30
C GLY A 230 16.85 4.00 10.74
N VAL A 231 15.86 3.17 11.05
CA VAL A 231 15.91 1.75 10.73
C VAL A 231 15.90 1.46 9.23
N VAL A 232 15.13 2.13 8.38
CA VAL A 232 15.25 1.86 6.93
C VAL A 232 16.65 2.24 6.42
N CYS A 233 17.19 3.39 6.84
CA CYS A 233 18.54 3.80 6.48
C CYS A 233 19.59 2.83 7.05
N MET A 234 19.42 2.34 8.27
CA MET A 234 20.36 1.46 9.00
C MET A 234 20.26 0.00 8.56
N VAL A 235 19.09 -0.44 8.11
CA VAL A 235 18.89 -1.75 7.49
C VAL A 235 19.43 -1.75 6.07
N CYS A 236 19.23 -0.66 5.32
CA CYS A 236 19.83 -0.49 4.00
C CYS A 236 21.36 -0.27 4.06
N HIS A 237 21.83 0.40 5.12
CA HIS A 237 23.22 0.74 5.39
C HIS A 237 23.54 0.40 6.85
N SER A 238 24.03 -0.81 7.11
CA SER A 238 24.35 -1.22 8.48
C SER A 238 25.42 -0.31 9.05
N LEU A 239 25.01 0.59 9.95
CA LEU A 239 25.94 1.19 10.89
C LEU A 239 26.60 0.06 11.64
N ALA A 240 27.83 0.30 12.05
CA ALA A 240 28.64 -0.74 12.63
C ALA A 240 28.05 -1.36 13.90
N GLU A 241 26.87 -1.02 14.39
CA GLU A 241 26.34 -1.49 15.67
C GLU A 241 25.12 -2.38 15.38
N THR A 242 25.26 -3.67 15.67
CA THR A 242 24.26 -4.67 15.32
C THR A 242 23.06 -4.69 16.27
N ARG A 243 23.16 -3.99 17.40
CA ARG A 243 22.03 -3.55 18.24
C ARG A 243 21.05 -2.63 17.51
N ASN A 244 21.45 -2.07 16.36
CA ASN A 244 20.68 -1.08 15.62
C ASN A 244 19.73 -1.71 14.60
N THR A 245 19.56 -3.03 14.66
CA THR A 245 18.86 -3.73 13.59
C THR A 245 18.46 -5.14 14.02
N PRO A 246 17.18 -5.53 13.85
CA PRO A 246 16.60 -6.74 14.43
C PRO A 246 16.90 -8.02 13.62
N TYR A 247 17.82 -8.90 14.04
CA TYR A 247 18.13 -10.13 13.27
C TYR A 247 18.34 -11.40 14.08
N HIS A 248 17.79 -12.50 13.56
CA HIS A 248 18.28 -13.86 13.79
C HIS A 248 18.91 -14.40 12.51
N ASN A 249 20.21 -14.72 12.53
CA ASN A 249 20.95 -15.22 11.37
C ASN A 249 21.36 -16.68 11.59
N LYS A 250 21.25 -17.50 10.54
CA LYS A 250 21.74 -18.89 10.57
C LYS A 250 23.24 -18.94 10.89
N GLY A 251 23.60 -19.59 11.99
CA GLY A 251 24.96 -20.09 12.22
C GLY A 251 25.14 -21.43 11.51
N THR A 252 25.77 -21.44 10.33
CA THR A 252 26.33 -22.69 9.76
C THR A 252 27.79 -22.87 10.18
N THR A 253 28.27 -24.11 10.06
CA THR A 253 29.52 -24.63 10.64
C THR A 253 30.82 -24.10 10.00
N ALA A 254 30.76 -23.30 8.94
CA ALA A 254 31.93 -22.69 8.31
C ALA A 254 32.13 -21.25 8.81
N ALA A 255 33.34 -20.93 9.28
CA ALA A 255 33.67 -19.63 9.89
C ALA A 255 33.39 -18.41 8.99
N SER A 256 33.46 -18.52 7.66
CA SER A 256 33.15 -17.43 6.70
C SER A 256 31.65 -17.14 6.51
N SER A 257 30.79 -18.04 7.00
CA SER A 257 29.33 -18.03 6.75
C SER A 257 28.50 -17.59 7.96
N ARG A 258 29.13 -17.44 9.12
CA ARG A 258 28.44 -17.22 10.41
C ARG A 258 28.45 -15.74 10.79
N TYR A 259 27.27 -15.22 11.13
CA TYR A 259 27.17 -13.96 11.85
C TYR A 259 27.82 -14.11 13.25
N ILE A 260 28.89 -13.37 13.51
CA ILE A 260 29.54 -13.32 14.83
C ILE A 260 28.92 -12.19 15.66
N PRO A 261 28.33 -12.48 16.83
CA PRO A 261 27.77 -11.44 17.69
C PRO A 261 28.80 -10.42 18.16
N ALA A 262 28.43 -9.14 18.14
CA ALA A 262 29.24 -8.04 18.68
C ALA A 262 28.88 -7.78 20.15
N LEU A 263 29.51 -8.52 21.06
CA LEU A 263 29.18 -8.49 22.50
C LEU A 263 29.74 -7.24 23.21
N GLY A 264 28.90 -6.22 23.43
CA GLY A 264 29.27 -4.97 24.12
C GLY A 264 28.42 -3.77 23.69
N MET A 265 28.78 -2.57 24.16
CA MET A 265 28.11 -1.31 23.78
C MET A 265 28.86 -0.52 22.69
N GLN A 266 29.99 -1.03 22.21
CA GLN A 266 30.79 -0.42 21.15
C GLN A 266 30.32 -0.87 19.77
N SER A 267 30.90 -0.34 18.69
CA SER A 267 30.57 -0.78 17.34
C SER A 267 31.13 -2.19 17.05
N ARG A 268 30.50 -2.96 16.17
CA ARG A 268 31.00 -4.21 15.56
C ARG A 268 32.42 -4.05 15.03
N ALA A 269 32.74 -2.91 14.42
CA ALA A 269 34.09 -2.64 13.92
C ALA A 269 35.15 -2.60 15.04
N GLN A 270 34.72 -2.32 16.28
CA GLN A 270 35.56 -2.33 17.48
C GLN A 270 35.46 -3.65 18.26
N LEU A 271 34.31 -4.31 18.26
CA LEU A 271 34.03 -5.52 19.05
C LEU A 271 34.41 -6.83 18.35
N VAL A 272 34.44 -6.85 17.01
CA VAL A 272 34.68 -8.05 16.21
C VAL A 272 36.04 -7.95 15.53
N SER A 273 36.78 -9.06 15.48
CA SER A 273 38.11 -9.11 14.84
C SER A 273 37.99 -8.78 13.33
N PRO A 274 39.00 -8.15 12.70
CA PRO A 274 38.94 -7.81 11.28
C PRO A 274 38.63 -8.99 10.34
N ALA A 275 38.99 -10.21 10.73
CA ALA A 275 38.71 -11.42 9.94
C ALA A 275 37.22 -11.86 10.03
N ASP A 276 36.51 -11.42 11.06
CA ASP A 276 35.15 -11.84 11.41
C ASP A 276 34.11 -10.69 11.26
N GLN A 277 34.58 -9.49 10.87
CA GLN A 277 33.72 -8.30 10.69
C GLN A 277 32.76 -8.46 9.51
N ASP A 278 33.23 -9.07 8.41
CA ASP A 278 32.46 -9.29 7.18
C ASP A 278 31.62 -10.58 7.25
N ILE A 279 30.52 -10.61 6.51
CA ILE A 279 29.76 -11.84 6.19
C ILE A 279 29.76 -11.96 4.69
N VAL A 280 30.41 -12.96 4.13
CA VAL A 280 30.76 -12.94 2.70
C VAL A 280 29.91 -13.87 1.85
N ASP A 281 29.41 -14.92 2.47
CA ASP A 281 28.64 -15.93 1.77
C ASP A 281 27.22 -15.39 1.47
N VAL A 282 26.52 -15.98 0.51
CA VAL A 282 25.07 -15.77 0.30
C VAL A 282 24.26 -16.81 1.10
N ALA A 283 23.05 -16.46 1.53
CA ALA A 283 22.16 -17.39 2.25
C ALA A 283 21.99 -18.70 1.48
N ASP A 284 22.09 -19.83 2.18
CA ASP A 284 21.87 -21.14 1.59
C ASP A 284 20.36 -21.33 1.34
N PRO A 285 19.91 -21.34 0.07
CA PRO A 285 18.49 -21.41 -0.25
C PRO A 285 17.84 -22.74 0.12
N THR A 286 18.62 -23.75 0.49
CA THR A 286 18.11 -25.06 0.96
C THR A 286 17.79 -25.09 2.45
N THR A 287 17.95 -23.95 3.13
CA THR A 287 17.84 -23.87 4.58
C THR A 287 16.63 -23.04 5.00
N SER A 288 15.90 -23.53 5.99
CA SER A 288 14.77 -22.78 6.57
C SER A 288 15.25 -21.57 7.36
N ASN A 289 14.37 -20.59 7.53
CA ASN A 289 14.61 -19.47 8.41
C ASN A 289 14.76 -19.94 9.88
N LEU A 290 15.67 -19.35 10.65
CA LEU A 290 15.90 -19.70 12.06
C LEU A 290 14.81 -19.16 13.01
N GLY A 291 13.94 -18.30 12.49
CA GLY A 291 13.09 -17.43 13.26
C GLY A 291 12.99 -16.09 12.56
N TYR A 292 12.83 -15.00 13.30
CA TYR A 292 12.71 -13.66 12.75
C TYR A 292 14.02 -13.20 12.06
N GLY A 293 14.07 -13.26 10.72
CA GLY A 293 14.97 -12.43 9.93
C GLY A 293 14.33 -11.06 9.71
N ILE A 294 15.08 -10.04 9.25
CA ILE A 294 14.37 -8.91 8.63
C ILE A 294 13.57 -9.48 7.49
N GLY A 295 12.28 -9.41 7.69
CA GLY A 295 11.35 -9.49 6.62
C GLY A 295 10.40 -10.67 6.54
N GLY A 296 10.22 -11.38 7.64
CA GLY A 296 9.07 -12.26 7.82
C GLY A 296 7.77 -11.49 8.11
N GLY A 297 7.31 -10.60 7.23
CA GLY A 297 5.85 -10.33 7.15
C GLY A 297 5.11 -11.59 6.70
N ALA A 298 5.85 -12.43 6.01
CA ALA A 298 5.67 -13.85 5.95
C ALA A 298 5.99 -14.46 7.34
N PHE A 299 5.03 -14.42 8.25
CA PHE A 299 5.12 -15.20 9.46
C PHE A 299 5.18 -16.71 9.14
N ARG A 300 5.40 -17.61 10.11
CA ARG A 300 5.49 -19.06 9.86
C ARG A 300 4.27 -19.76 9.24
N LEU A 301 3.27 -19.03 8.77
CA LEU A 301 2.20 -19.52 7.88
C LEU A 301 2.37 -19.09 6.41
N SER A 302 3.37 -18.28 6.08
CA SER A 302 3.75 -17.97 4.69
C SER A 302 4.69 -19.04 4.15
N PRO A 303 4.39 -19.65 3.00
CA PRO A 303 5.29 -20.63 2.37
C PRO A 303 6.69 -20.09 2.12
N HIS A 304 6.84 -18.79 1.79
CA HIS A 304 8.15 -18.21 1.52
C HIS A 304 9.03 -18.20 2.78
N ALA A 305 8.56 -17.64 3.88
CA ALA A 305 9.37 -17.52 5.09
C ALA A 305 9.69 -18.85 5.77
N ILE A 306 8.83 -19.86 5.62
CA ILE A 306 9.11 -21.20 6.17
C ILE A 306 10.18 -21.90 5.32
N ALA A 307 10.07 -21.79 3.99
CA ALA A 307 10.86 -22.57 3.06
C ALA A 307 12.26 -21.98 2.80
N PHE A 308 12.40 -20.66 2.80
CA PHE A 308 13.63 -19.98 2.40
C PHE A 308 14.25 -19.18 3.54
N SER A 309 15.57 -19.30 3.71
CA SER A 309 16.29 -18.48 4.67
C SER A 309 16.39 -17.03 4.18
N GLU A 310 15.95 -16.10 5.02
CA GLU A 310 16.29 -14.68 4.92
C GLU A 310 17.47 -14.42 5.86
N ARG A 311 18.53 -13.75 5.39
CA ARG A 311 19.67 -13.39 6.25
C ARG A 311 20.27 -12.06 5.86
N LEU A 312 20.85 -11.40 6.85
CA LEU A 312 21.77 -10.30 6.61
C LEU A 312 23.12 -10.80 6.08
N GLY A 313 23.22 -10.96 4.77
CA GLY A 313 24.51 -10.96 4.11
C GLY A 313 24.40 -11.19 2.61
N PRO A 314 25.46 -10.89 1.84
CA PRO A 314 26.76 -10.43 2.33
C PRO A 314 26.78 -9.03 2.99
N LEU A 315 27.61 -8.87 4.02
CA LEU A 315 27.96 -7.65 4.75
C LEU A 315 29.45 -7.36 4.52
N TRP A 316 29.78 -6.18 4.01
CA TRP A 316 31.16 -5.78 3.70
C TRP A 316 31.58 -4.50 4.40
N SER A 317 32.63 -4.60 5.21
CA SER A 317 33.29 -3.50 5.90
C SER A 317 34.10 -2.63 4.92
N ALA A 318 34.41 -1.39 5.35
CA ALA A 318 35.28 -0.47 4.63
C ALA A 318 36.68 -1.04 4.31
N ARG A 319 37.16 -2.03 5.07
CA ARG A 319 38.53 -2.57 4.93
C ARG A 319 38.64 -3.63 3.84
N ARG A 320 37.50 -4.10 3.31
CA ARG A 320 37.48 -5.12 2.26
C ARG A 320 37.79 -4.52 0.90
N ARG A 321 38.54 -5.24 0.06
CA ARG A 321 38.74 -4.84 -1.34
C ARG A 321 37.41 -4.92 -2.11
N PRO A 322 37.12 -3.95 -3.01
CA PRO A 322 36.00 -4.04 -3.93
C PRO A 322 36.04 -5.36 -4.72
N GLU A 323 34.92 -6.09 -4.72
CA GLU A 323 34.74 -7.32 -5.47
C GLU A 323 33.67 -7.11 -6.56
N ARG A 324 33.54 -8.03 -7.52
CA ARG A 324 32.48 -7.93 -8.53
C ARG A 324 31.11 -8.16 -7.89
N ASP A 325 30.19 -7.22 -8.08
CA ASP A 325 28.79 -7.38 -7.70
C ASP A 325 28.05 -8.07 -8.84
N MET A 326 28.00 -9.41 -8.82
CA MET A 326 27.32 -10.20 -9.85
C MET A 326 25.86 -9.80 -10.02
N TYR A 327 25.21 -9.51 -8.89
CA TYR A 327 23.79 -9.24 -8.85
C TYR A 327 23.42 -7.93 -9.56
N LEU A 328 24.04 -6.81 -9.17
CA LEU A 328 23.85 -5.54 -9.87
C LEU A 328 24.42 -5.59 -11.29
N SER A 329 25.50 -6.36 -11.50
CA SER A 329 26.06 -6.53 -12.85
C SER A 329 25.05 -7.12 -13.82
N ASP A 330 24.29 -8.12 -13.37
CA ASP A 330 23.29 -8.79 -14.18
C ASP A 330 22.05 -7.94 -14.38
N VAL A 331 21.62 -7.17 -13.37
CA VAL A 331 20.48 -6.24 -13.50
C VAL A 331 20.78 -5.17 -14.55
N PHE A 332 21.96 -4.55 -14.48
CA PHE A 332 22.32 -3.43 -15.35
C PHE A 332 23.09 -3.82 -16.62
N LYS A 333 23.34 -5.12 -16.81
CA LYS A 333 24.14 -5.67 -17.94
C LYS A 333 25.50 -5.00 -18.11
N LYS A 334 26.10 -4.55 -17.01
CA LYS A 334 27.38 -3.83 -16.96
C LYS A 334 28.16 -4.26 -15.73
N PRO A 335 29.50 -4.39 -15.78
CA PRO A 335 30.27 -4.72 -14.59
C PRO A 335 30.02 -3.71 -13.46
N ALA A 336 29.47 -4.20 -12.35
CA ALA A 336 29.35 -3.49 -11.09
C ALA A 336 30.34 -4.07 -10.08
N VAL A 337 30.84 -3.22 -9.20
CA VAL A 337 31.70 -3.62 -8.09
C VAL A 337 31.00 -3.32 -6.77
N SER A 338 31.20 -4.18 -5.78
CA SER A 338 30.84 -3.86 -4.41
C SER A 338 31.65 -2.65 -3.98
N GLN A 339 30.97 -1.61 -3.51
CA GLN A 339 31.60 -0.38 -3.06
C GLN A 339 31.53 -0.36 -1.53
N PRO A 340 32.58 -0.79 -0.81
CA PRO A 340 32.66 -0.67 0.64
C PRO A 340 32.29 0.75 1.10
N MET A 341 31.64 0.85 2.25
CA MET A 341 31.28 2.13 2.85
C MET A 341 32.49 2.72 3.59
N GLU A 342 33.36 3.39 2.84
CA GLU A 342 34.39 4.27 3.40
C GLU A 342 33.75 5.64 3.70
N SER A 343 33.63 5.96 4.99
CA SER A 343 33.15 7.26 5.48
C SER A 343 34.15 7.82 6.50
N PRO A 344 34.54 9.10 6.38
CA PRO A 344 35.43 9.72 7.35
C PRO A 344 34.73 10.07 8.67
N LYS A 345 33.38 10.02 8.71
CA LYS A 345 32.59 10.50 9.85
C LYS A 345 32.04 9.39 10.76
N HIS A 346 31.80 8.20 10.23
CA HIS A 346 31.37 7.03 11.03
C HIS A 346 31.65 5.72 10.28
N ASP A 347 31.80 4.62 11.01
CA ASP A 347 31.92 3.29 10.41
C ASP A 347 30.57 2.86 9.80
N GLY A 348 30.63 2.10 8.71
CA GLY A 348 29.46 1.53 8.05
C GLY A 348 29.82 0.32 7.20
N TYR A 349 28.82 -0.48 6.87
CA TYR A 349 28.95 -1.68 6.09
C TYR A 349 27.98 -1.67 4.92
N ARG A 350 28.45 -2.12 3.75
CA ARG A 350 27.57 -2.37 2.61
C ARG A 350 26.84 -3.69 2.84
N HIS A 351 25.52 -3.68 2.75
CA HIS A 351 24.68 -4.85 2.89
C HIS A 351 24.01 -5.23 1.55
N VAL A 352 24.11 -6.48 1.09
CA VAL A 352 23.49 -6.90 -0.20
C VAL A 352 21.97 -6.91 -0.17
N LEU A 353 21.35 -7.22 0.98
CA LEU A 353 19.89 -7.18 1.15
C LEU A 353 19.29 -5.82 0.74
N SER A 354 20.00 -4.70 0.88
CA SER A 354 19.51 -3.38 0.44
C SER A 354 19.30 -3.29 -1.07
N THR A 355 19.82 -4.23 -1.84
CA THR A 355 19.64 -4.31 -3.28
C THR A 355 18.74 -5.47 -3.72
N ARG A 356 18.30 -6.34 -2.80
CA ARG A 356 17.54 -7.59 -3.06
C ARG A 356 16.10 -7.53 -2.57
N SER A 357 15.16 -8.08 -3.34
CA SER A 357 13.72 -8.03 -3.01
C SER A 357 13.34 -8.64 -1.65
N GLU A 358 14.15 -9.55 -1.09
CA GLU A 358 13.97 -10.12 0.25
C GLU A 358 14.01 -9.06 1.36
N PHE A 359 14.54 -7.86 1.11
CA PHE A 359 14.35 -6.74 2.02
C PHE A 359 12.87 -6.34 2.11
N CYS A 360 12.18 -6.36 0.96
CA CYS A 360 10.82 -5.87 0.83
C CYS A 360 9.78 -6.93 1.25
N SER A 361 10.07 -8.24 1.15
CA SER A 361 9.19 -9.33 1.62
C SER A 361 8.74 -9.12 3.07
N ALA A 362 9.55 -8.38 3.83
CA ALA A 362 9.27 -7.87 5.17
C ALA A 362 7.90 -7.36 5.47
N CYS A 363 7.45 -6.48 4.61
CA CYS A 363 6.19 -5.80 4.83
C CYS A 363 5.27 -6.04 3.63
N HIS A 364 5.78 -6.69 2.58
CA HIS A 364 5.09 -6.86 1.30
C HIS A 364 4.83 -8.34 0.95
N ASP A 365 4.78 -9.21 1.96
CA ASP A 365 4.33 -10.62 1.87
C ASP A 365 3.51 -11.05 3.12
N VAL A 366 2.53 -10.23 3.51
CA VAL A 366 1.84 -10.35 4.80
C VAL A 366 0.80 -11.48 4.80
N THR A 367 0.87 -12.35 5.79
CA THR A 367 -0.09 -13.45 5.99
C THR A 367 -0.84 -13.29 7.31
N ASN A 368 -2.15 -13.52 7.30
CA ASN A 368 -2.92 -13.60 8.55
C ASN A 368 -2.35 -14.75 9.40
N LEU A 369 -1.94 -14.41 10.61
CA LEU A 369 -1.28 -15.33 11.50
C LEU A 369 -2.17 -15.98 12.53
N VAL A 370 -3.38 -15.46 12.69
CA VAL A 370 -4.18 -15.77 13.86
C VAL A 370 -4.59 -17.24 13.76
N THR A 371 -4.10 -18.04 14.70
CA THR A 371 -4.30 -19.48 14.73
C THR A 371 -5.66 -19.83 15.34
N ILE A 372 -6.74 -19.31 14.77
CA ILE A 372 -8.11 -19.54 15.26
C ILE A 372 -9.05 -19.92 14.12
N LYS A 373 -10.24 -20.39 14.47
CA LYS A 373 -11.39 -20.45 13.58
C LYS A 373 -12.24 -19.19 13.70
N ASN A 374 -12.74 -18.68 12.57
CA ASN A 374 -13.72 -17.59 12.55
C ASN A 374 -15.13 -18.07 12.98
N ARG A 375 -16.10 -17.15 12.98
CA ARG A 375 -17.51 -17.42 13.33
C ARG A 375 -18.20 -18.50 12.49
N LEU A 376 -17.66 -18.81 11.30
CA LEU A 376 -18.15 -19.85 10.40
C LEU A 376 -17.40 -21.19 10.57
N GLY A 377 -16.51 -21.30 11.58
CA GLY A 377 -15.71 -22.49 11.83
C GLY A 377 -14.57 -22.70 10.83
N LYS A 378 -14.23 -21.68 10.02
CA LYS A 378 -13.14 -21.72 9.03
C LYS A 378 -11.86 -21.20 9.65
N TRP A 379 -10.75 -21.84 9.32
CA TRP A 379 -9.43 -21.38 9.74
C TRP A 379 -9.06 -20.07 9.03
N VAL A 380 -8.58 -19.09 9.79
CA VAL A 380 -8.24 -17.75 9.25
C VAL A 380 -6.73 -17.60 8.98
N GLY A 381 -5.91 -18.28 9.77
CA GLY A 381 -4.46 -18.29 9.60
C GLY A 381 -4.06 -18.80 8.21
N GLY A 382 -3.12 -18.13 7.55
CA GLY A 382 -2.71 -18.46 6.18
C GLY A 382 -3.42 -17.63 5.11
N PHE A 383 -4.45 -16.83 5.44
CA PHE A 383 -5.04 -15.91 4.48
C PHE A 383 -4.00 -14.88 3.99
N PRO A 384 -3.82 -14.71 2.66
CA PRO A 384 -2.91 -13.71 2.11
C PRO A 384 -3.48 -12.29 2.28
N ILE A 385 -2.98 -11.54 3.26
CA ILE A 385 -3.30 -10.11 3.40
C ILE A 385 -2.56 -9.31 2.33
N GLU A 386 -1.31 -9.66 2.04
CA GLU A 386 -0.52 -9.09 0.94
C GLU A 386 0.44 -10.15 0.37
N ARG A 387 0.64 -10.15 -0.95
CA ARG A 387 1.51 -11.11 -1.66
C ARG A 387 2.42 -10.46 -2.70
N THR A 388 2.65 -9.15 -2.62
CA THR A 388 3.42 -8.39 -3.61
C THR A 388 4.78 -9.04 -3.93
N TYR A 389 5.50 -9.51 -2.90
CA TYR A 389 6.78 -10.21 -3.10
C TYR A 389 6.60 -11.58 -3.76
N ALA A 390 5.67 -12.41 -3.29
CA ALA A 390 5.42 -13.73 -3.89
C ALA A 390 4.98 -13.63 -5.36
N GLU A 391 4.14 -12.64 -5.67
CA GLU A 391 3.74 -12.30 -7.03
C GLU A 391 4.97 -11.93 -7.89
N TRP A 392 5.86 -11.07 -7.37
CA TRP A 392 7.12 -10.72 -8.03
C TRP A 392 8.06 -11.91 -8.22
N ALA A 393 8.21 -12.75 -7.21
CA ALA A 393 9.11 -13.91 -7.23
C ALA A 393 8.76 -14.92 -8.33
N SER A 394 7.50 -14.91 -8.80
CA SER A 394 7.00 -15.76 -9.90
C SER A 394 7.10 -15.13 -11.30
N SER A 395 7.51 -13.86 -11.39
CA SER A 395 7.49 -13.06 -12.63
C SER A 395 8.73 -13.29 -13.51
N ARG A 396 8.74 -12.74 -14.73
CA ARG A 396 9.94 -12.75 -15.58
C ARG A 396 11.16 -12.02 -15.00
N TYR A 397 10.97 -11.18 -13.97
CA TYR A 397 12.01 -10.31 -13.43
C TYR A 397 12.87 -11.00 -12.35
N ALA A 398 12.29 -11.97 -11.63
CA ALA A 398 12.90 -12.55 -10.43
C ALA A 398 13.82 -13.73 -10.76
N ASP A 399 15.12 -13.52 -10.66
CA ASP A 399 16.13 -14.59 -10.72
C ASP A 399 16.16 -15.34 -9.38
N ARG A 400 15.26 -16.30 -9.19
CA ARG A 400 15.12 -17.09 -7.95
C ARG A 400 14.97 -18.57 -8.24
N PRO A 401 15.48 -19.46 -7.37
CA PRO A 401 15.34 -20.91 -7.52
C PRO A 401 13.87 -21.31 -7.70
N GLY A 402 13.59 -22.15 -8.70
CA GLY A 402 12.24 -22.64 -8.99
C GLY A 402 11.37 -21.72 -9.85
N ASN A 403 11.79 -20.48 -10.12
CA ASN A 403 11.05 -19.61 -11.02
C ASN A 403 11.29 -19.97 -12.50
N VAL A 404 10.35 -20.70 -13.09
CA VAL A 404 10.39 -21.11 -14.50
C VAL A 404 10.13 -19.96 -15.49
N ASN A 405 9.62 -18.84 -15.01
CA ASN A 405 9.26 -17.69 -15.85
C ASN A 405 10.41 -16.69 -16.01
N PHE A 406 11.48 -16.82 -15.22
CA PHE A 406 12.59 -15.88 -15.22
C PHE A 406 13.17 -15.67 -16.62
N ASN A 407 13.31 -14.41 -17.02
CA ASN A 407 13.96 -14.03 -18.25
C ASN A 407 15.18 -13.14 -17.93
N PRO A 408 16.41 -13.62 -18.19
CA PRO A 408 17.63 -12.86 -17.94
C PRO A 408 17.64 -11.46 -18.58
N ALA A 409 16.95 -11.24 -19.70
CA ALA A 409 16.87 -9.92 -20.34
C ALA A 409 16.16 -8.87 -19.47
N PHE A 410 15.31 -9.31 -18.53
CA PHE A 410 14.47 -8.45 -17.71
C PHE A 410 14.81 -8.53 -16.21
N LYS A 411 15.95 -9.11 -15.80
CA LYS A 411 16.29 -9.27 -14.37
C LYS A 411 16.18 -7.95 -13.60
N ARG A 412 15.29 -7.90 -12.61
CA ARG A 412 15.06 -6.76 -11.70
C ARG A 412 14.54 -7.26 -10.37
N ASP A 413 14.97 -6.58 -9.31
CA ASP A 413 14.42 -6.69 -7.98
C ASP A 413 13.69 -5.41 -7.56
N CYS A 414 12.92 -5.49 -6.48
CA CYS A 414 12.05 -4.43 -5.97
C CYS A 414 12.74 -3.07 -5.97
N GLN A 415 13.94 -2.97 -5.37
CA GLN A 415 14.71 -1.73 -5.26
C GLN A 415 15.13 -1.20 -6.63
N THR A 416 15.51 -2.08 -7.55
CA THR A 416 15.96 -1.69 -8.88
C THR A 416 14.82 -1.24 -9.81
N CYS A 417 13.57 -1.31 -9.34
CA CYS A 417 12.40 -0.66 -9.95
C CYS A 417 11.89 0.51 -9.09
N HIS A 418 11.66 0.30 -7.80
CA HIS A 418 11.02 1.29 -6.92
C HIS A 418 11.95 2.40 -6.44
N MET A 419 13.26 2.17 -6.49
CA MET A 419 14.30 3.12 -6.04
C MET A 419 15.22 3.56 -7.19
N GLN A 420 14.76 3.43 -8.44
CA GLN A 420 15.33 4.11 -9.60
C GLN A 420 14.43 5.23 -10.12
N GLN A 421 13.31 5.45 -9.43
CA GLN A 421 12.40 6.52 -9.76
C GLN A 421 12.96 7.87 -9.30
N ASP A 422 12.92 8.87 -10.17
CA ASP A 422 13.25 10.26 -9.87
C ASP A 422 12.27 11.18 -10.64
N TYR A 423 12.38 12.48 -10.46
CA TYR A 423 11.63 13.51 -11.15
C TYR A 423 11.65 13.33 -12.68
N GLY A 424 10.48 13.14 -13.28
CA GLY A 424 10.34 12.87 -14.72
C GLY A 424 10.82 11.50 -15.19
N GLN A 425 11.29 10.64 -14.28
CA GLN A 425 11.83 9.32 -14.56
C GLN A 425 11.11 8.27 -13.70
N PRO A 426 9.88 7.87 -14.06
CA PRO A 426 9.14 6.86 -13.30
C PRO A 426 9.88 5.52 -13.33
N GLY A 427 9.78 4.72 -12.28
CA GLY A 427 10.54 3.47 -12.13
C GLY A 427 9.73 2.23 -12.51
N THR A 428 9.44 2.02 -13.80
CA THR A 428 8.67 0.85 -14.29
C THR A 428 9.42 0.12 -15.41
N ALA A 429 8.97 -1.08 -15.79
CA ALA A 429 9.60 -1.80 -16.90
C ALA A 429 9.44 -1.08 -18.26
N HIS A 430 8.50 -0.14 -18.40
CA HIS A 430 8.36 0.68 -19.60
C HIS A 430 9.44 1.75 -19.74
N THR A 431 10.00 2.21 -18.62
CA THR A 431 10.95 3.32 -18.58
C THR A 431 12.37 2.91 -18.20
N LEU A 432 12.52 1.77 -17.53
CA LEU A 432 13.81 1.25 -17.08
C LEU A 432 14.54 0.41 -18.13
N TYR A 433 14.01 0.35 -19.36
CA TYR A 433 14.64 -0.29 -20.51
C TYR A 433 14.54 0.60 -21.76
N ASP A 434 15.66 0.81 -22.45
CA ASP A 434 15.70 1.34 -23.82
C ASP A 434 16.05 0.21 -24.79
N ARG A 435 15.13 -0.15 -25.69
CA ARG A 435 15.33 -1.21 -26.69
C ARG A 435 15.89 -2.52 -26.10
N GLY A 436 15.37 -2.90 -24.93
CA GLY A 436 15.77 -4.12 -24.20
C GLY A 436 17.08 -4.00 -23.41
N VAL A 437 17.73 -2.83 -23.41
CA VAL A 437 18.90 -2.54 -22.59
C VAL A 437 18.45 -1.82 -21.32
N PRO A 438 18.82 -2.29 -20.11
CA PRO A 438 18.44 -1.63 -18.88
C PRO A 438 19.09 -0.24 -18.76
N ILE A 439 18.32 0.73 -18.27
CA ILE A 439 18.83 2.04 -17.88
C ILE A 439 19.79 1.89 -16.69
N THR A 440 20.85 2.70 -16.68
CA THR A 440 21.88 2.70 -15.62
C THR A 440 21.34 3.23 -14.30
N PRO A 441 21.92 2.82 -13.15
CA PRO A 441 21.54 3.38 -11.85
C PRO A 441 21.82 4.88 -11.77
N LEU A 442 21.20 5.54 -10.79
CA LEU A 442 21.51 6.93 -10.44
C LEU A 442 22.94 7.01 -9.90
N ARG A 443 23.62 8.13 -10.16
CA ARG A 443 25.02 8.34 -9.73
C ARG A 443 25.25 9.75 -9.20
N GLY A 444 25.80 9.85 -8.00
CA GLY A 444 26.01 11.13 -7.33
C GLY A 444 26.67 10.98 -5.96
N PRO A 445 27.08 12.08 -5.31
CA PRO A 445 27.48 12.05 -3.91
C PRO A 445 26.23 11.85 -3.03
N VAL A 446 26.21 10.76 -2.26
CA VAL A 446 25.10 10.44 -1.33
C VAL A 446 25.27 11.14 0.02
N ALA A 447 26.47 11.69 0.27
CA ALA A 447 26.80 12.48 1.44
C ALA A 447 27.60 13.74 1.06
N THR A 448 27.50 14.80 1.86
CA THR A 448 28.38 15.98 1.78
C THR A 448 29.84 15.54 1.85
N ASP A 449 30.65 16.00 0.89
CA ASP A 449 32.07 15.65 0.73
C ASP A 449 32.36 14.14 0.49
N GLY A 450 31.32 13.34 0.25
CA GLY A 450 31.44 11.94 -0.10
C GLY A 450 31.80 11.71 -1.58
N PRO A 451 32.41 10.57 -1.94
CA PRO A 451 32.65 10.24 -3.34
C PRO A 451 31.33 10.01 -4.10
N SER A 452 31.36 10.22 -5.41
CA SER A 452 30.25 9.84 -6.28
C SER A 452 30.11 8.31 -6.34
N ARG A 453 28.91 7.81 -6.07
CA ARG A 453 28.57 6.38 -6.04
C ARG A 453 27.31 6.13 -6.87
N ASP A 454 27.14 4.89 -7.30
CA ASP A 454 25.83 4.43 -7.77
C ASP A 454 24.91 4.35 -6.55
N TYR A 455 23.71 4.90 -6.65
CA TYR A 455 22.76 4.92 -5.54
C TYR A 455 21.34 4.67 -6.03
N PHE A 456 20.47 4.42 -5.05
CA PHE A 456 19.05 4.19 -5.23
C PHE A 456 18.29 5.30 -4.53
N SER A 457 17.29 5.88 -5.19
CA SER A 457 16.51 6.98 -4.64
C SER A 457 15.61 6.49 -3.50
N HIS A 458 15.36 7.36 -2.53
CA HIS A 458 14.57 7.02 -1.34
C HIS A 458 13.14 7.55 -1.40
N HIS A 459 12.60 7.78 -2.60
CA HIS A 459 11.20 8.19 -2.77
C HIS A 459 10.19 7.09 -2.40
N PHE A 460 10.57 5.82 -2.53
CA PHE A 460 9.74 4.65 -2.18
C PHE A 460 8.31 4.70 -2.77
N ILE A 461 8.22 4.95 -4.08
CA ILE A 461 6.94 5.21 -4.73
C ILE A 461 6.20 3.91 -5.06
N GLY A 462 4.96 3.82 -4.61
CA GLY A 462 3.98 2.81 -5.03
C GLY A 462 2.82 3.44 -5.80
N GLY A 463 1.66 2.78 -5.78
CA GLY A 463 0.43 3.29 -6.37
C GLY A 463 -0.35 4.26 -5.48
N ASN A 464 0.18 4.74 -4.36
CA ASN A 464 -0.57 5.61 -3.43
C ASN A 464 -0.39 7.09 -3.79
N ALA A 465 -1.39 7.63 -4.47
CA ALA A 465 -1.41 9.02 -4.93
C ALA A 465 -2.23 9.95 -4.01
N TYR A 466 -2.79 9.41 -2.93
CA TYR A 466 -3.78 10.12 -2.11
C TYR A 466 -3.29 10.38 -0.69
N VAL A 467 -2.84 9.34 0.01
CA VAL A 467 -2.42 9.45 1.41
C VAL A 467 -1.26 10.45 1.61
N PRO A 468 -0.21 10.51 0.76
CA PRO A 468 0.84 11.52 0.90
C PRO A 468 0.33 12.96 0.84
N SER A 469 -0.78 13.21 0.14
CA SER A 469 -1.41 14.54 0.06
C SER A 469 -2.23 14.88 1.30
N LEU A 470 -2.70 13.88 2.07
CA LEU A 470 -3.47 14.08 3.30
C LEU A 470 -2.56 14.48 4.47
N ILE A 471 -1.40 13.84 4.57
CA ILE A 471 -0.51 13.94 5.74
C ILE A 471 0.73 14.80 5.49
N GLY A 472 1.02 15.12 4.23
CA GLY A 472 2.15 15.95 3.84
C GLY A 472 3.51 15.32 4.10
N ALA A 473 4.49 16.18 4.39
CA ALA A 473 5.80 15.73 4.79
C ALA A 473 5.74 15.22 6.23
N SER A 474 6.61 14.26 6.59
CA SER A 474 6.70 13.88 8.00
C SER A 474 7.18 15.04 8.87
N LEU A 475 7.97 15.94 8.25
CA LEU A 475 8.63 17.10 8.84
C LEU A 475 8.41 18.34 8.00
N ASP A 476 8.19 19.47 8.67
CA ASP A 476 8.28 20.79 8.06
C ASP A 476 9.74 21.21 7.81
N ASP A 477 9.90 22.36 7.14
CA ASP A 477 11.22 22.93 6.81
C ASP A 477 12.08 23.28 8.05
N THR A 478 11.49 23.29 9.25
CA THR A 478 12.19 23.56 10.52
C THR A 478 12.53 22.29 11.31
N GLY A 479 12.18 21.11 10.80
CA GLY A 479 12.39 19.83 11.48
C GLY A 479 11.33 19.53 12.55
N ASN A 480 10.19 20.23 12.53
CA ASN A 480 9.06 19.87 13.40
C ASN A 480 8.11 18.93 12.68
N VAL A 481 7.44 18.08 13.46
CA VAL A 481 6.38 17.20 12.95
C VAL A 481 5.24 18.04 12.37
N GLU A 482 4.94 17.82 11.08
CA GLU A 482 3.75 18.43 10.47
C GLU A 482 2.49 17.90 11.16
N PRO A 483 1.46 18.75 11.35
CA PRO A 483 0.21 18.31 11.94
C PRO A 483 -0.50 17.33 10.99
N TYR A 484 -1.13 16.31 11.56
CA TYR A 484 -1.86 15.28 10.82
C TYR A 484 -3.18 14.95 11.53
N PRO A 485 -4.17 14.39 10.83
CA PRO A 485 -5.43 13.97 11.45
C PRO A 485 -5.25 12.89 12.52
N GLU A 486 -5.93 13.03 13.65
CA GLU A 486 -5.80 12.11 14.79
C GLU A 486 -7.04 11.22 14.92
N LEU A 487 -6.87 9.91 15.05
CA LEU A 487 -7.99 8.98 15.14
C LEU A 487 -8.62 9.02 16.54
N SER A 488 -9.92 9.26 16.61
CA SER A 488 -10.67 9.22 17.87
C SER A 488 -10.77 7.81 18.42
N THR A 489 -10.71 7.65 19.75
CA THR A 489 -11.04 6.37 20.40
C THR A 489 -12.50 5.96 20.21
N PHE A 490 -13.38 6.89 19.84
CA PHE A 490 -14.79 6.59 19.56
C PHE A 490 -15.04 6.09 18.13
N SER A 491 -14.03 6.12 17.24
CA SER A 491 -14.13 5.53 15.90
C SER A 491 -14.64 4.10 15.99
N PHE A 492 -15.61 3.66 15.19
CA PHE A 492 -16.20 2.31 15.28
C PHE A 492 -16.86 1.96 16.64
N SER A 493 -17.29 2.93 17.46
CA SER A 493 -17.97 2.60 18.71
C SER A 493 -19.48 2.40 18.55
N SER A 494 -20.09 2.88 17.45
CA SER A 494 -21.54 2.84 17.25
C SER A 494 -22.00 1.71 16.33
N ALA A 495 -23.09 1.04 16.72
CA ALA A 495 -23.81 0.07 15.90
C ALA A 495 -24.78 0.73 14.90
N ASP A 496 -25.09 2.02 15.08
CA ASP A 496 -25.98 2.76 14.18
C ASP A 496 -25.19 3.29 12.99
N GLU A 497 -25.48 2.81 11.78
CA GLU A 497 -24.83 3.24 10.53
C GLU A 497 -24.95 4.76 10.27
N ARG A 498 -25.89 5.45 10.93
CA ARG A 498 -26.07 6.92 10.84
C ARG A 498 -25.21 7.70 11.82
N SER A 499 -24.59 7.03 12.80
CA SER A 499 -23.69 7.67 13.75
C SER A 499 -22.36 8.00 13.08
N VAL A 500 -21.80 9.16 13.42
CA VAL A 500 -20.46 9.54 13.01
C VAL A 500 -19.37 8.59 13.53
N TYR A 501 -19.69 7.86 14.60
CA TYR A 501 -18.82 6.90 15.27
C TYR A 501 -19.01 5.47 14.76
N HIS A 502 -19.81 5.26 13.70
CA HIS A 502 -19.91 3.96 13.04
C HIS A 502 -18.62 3.63 12.26
N ASN A 503 -18.06 4.63 11.59
CA ASN A 503 -16.82 4.53 10.81
C ASN A 503 -15.63 5.14 11.56
N ALA A 504 -14.48 5.27 10.89
CA ALA A 504 -13.36 6.05 11.40
C ALA A 504 -13.76 7.50 11.63
N TYR A 505 -13.44 8.04 12.81
CA TYR A 505 -13.68 9.44 13.14
C TYR A 505 -12.36 10.14 13.46
N TRP A 506 -11.97 11.08 12.60
CA TRP A 506 -10.74 11.85 12.72
C TRP A 506 -11.00 13.18 13.40
N MET A 507 -10.31 13.38 14.51
CA MET A 507 -10.15 14.66 15.16
C MET A 507 -9.20 15.52 14.32
N ASN A 508 -9.49 16.82 14.21
CA ASN A 508 -8.65 17.79 13.51
C ASN A 508 -8.44 17.46 12.01
N ALA A 509 -9.48 16.99 11.31
CA ALA A 509 -9.43 16.61 9.88
C ALA A 509 -8.99 17.74 8.92
N ASP A 510 -9.07 18.99 9.39
CA ASP A 510 -8.61 20.22 8.74
C ASP A 510 -7.09 20.42 8.83
N LYS A 511 -6.41 19.78 9.79
CA LYS A 511 -4.95 19.88 9.96
C LYS A 511 -4.23 18.88 9.05
N ARG A 512 -3.63 19.40 7.97
CA ARG A 512 -2.87 18.62 6.99
C ARG A 512 -1.47 19.18 6.81
N GLY A 513 -0.53 18.30 6.52
CA GLY A 513 0.84 18.67 6.17
C GLY A 513 0.94 19.36 4.81
N ALA A 514 2.10 19.95 4.53
CA ALA A 514 2.35 20.62 3.26
C ALA A 514 2.34 19.62 2.10
N ALA A 515 1.87 20.04 0.93
CA ALA A 515 1.88 19.19 -0.26
C ALA A 515 3.32 18.72 -0.59
N THR A 516 3.48 17.41 -0.74
CA THR A 516 4.76 16.79 -1.12
C THR A 516 4.77 16.36 -2.57
N GLN A 517 5.96 16.05 -3.08
CA GLN A 517 6.16 15.63 -4.47
C GLN A 517 5.71 14.17 -4.71
N GLN A 518 5.49 13.42 -3.63
CA GLN A 518 5.33 11.96 -3.62
C GLN A 518 4.03 11.51 -4.30
N ALA A 519 2.93 12.23 -4.07
CA ALA A 519 1.65 11.96 -4.74
C ALA A 519 1.77 12.10 -6.26
N ARG A 520 2.57 13.07 -6.73
CA ARG A 520 2.81 13.26 -8.17
C ARG A 520 3.70 12.17 -8.75
N LEU A 521 4.78 11.81 -8.07
CA LEU A 521 5.63 10.70 -8.46
C LEU A 521 4.82 9.39 -8.59
N ALA A 522 3.83 9.16 -7.72
CA ALA A 522 2.91 8.02 -7.85
C ALA A 522 2.11 8.06 -9.16
N TRP A 523 1.67 9.23 -9.62
CA TRP A 523 0.98 9.32 -10.92
C TRP A 523 1.91 9.03 -12.09
N ASP A 524 3.12 9.58 -12.07
CA ASP A 524 4.11 9.35 -13.13
C ASP A 524 4.42 7.86 -13.23
N ARG A 525 4.52 7.17 -12.09
CA ARG A 525 4.65 5.71 -12.04
C ARG A 525 3.43 5.03 -12.65
N LEU A 526 2.23 5.30 -12.14
CA LEU A 526 0.98 4.66 -12.56
C LEU A 526 0.73 4.79 -14.08
N ARG A 527 1.07 5.91 -14.70
CA ARG A 527 0.92 6.11 -16.16
C ARG A 527 1.88 5.31 -17.03
N ASN A 528 2.81 4.58 -16.43
CA ASN A 528 3.82 3.78 -17.13
C ASN A 528 3.81 2.31 -16.67
N VAL A 529 2.67 1.81 -16.18
CA VAL A 529 2.53 0.42 -15.67
C VAL A 529 1.84 -0.52 -16.65
N LEU A 530 0.91 -0.03 -17.47
CA LEU A 530 0.05 -0.87 -18.30
C LEU A 530 0.17 -0.48 -19.77
N ASP A 531 0.00 -1.47 -20.65
CA ASP A 531 -0.36 -1.22 -22.04
C ASP A 531 -1.89 -1.36 -22.20
N LEU A 532 -2.52 -0.37 -22.81
CA LEU A 532 -3.92 -0.41 -23.24
C LEU A 532 -3.99 -0.39 -24.76
N ASP A 533 -4.73 -1.33 -25.33
CA ASP A 533 -5.10 -1.37 -26.75
C ASP A 533 -6.61 -1.25 -26.91
N LEU A 534 -7.04 -0.50 -27.92
CA LEU A 534 -8.44 -0.35 -28.32
C LEU A 534 -8.56 -0.55 -29.83
N SER A 535 -9.50 -1.40 -30.25
CA SER A 535 -9.80 -1.61 -31.67
C SER A 535 -11.29 -1.82 -31.91
N GLY A 536 -11.72 -1.67 -33.16
CA GLY A 536 -13.10 -1.80 -33.59
C GLY A 536 -13.23 -1.66 -35.11
N PRO A 537 -14.45 -1.63 -35.67
CA PRO A 537 -14.63 -1.35 -37.09
C PRO A 537 -14.24 0.10 -37.42
N THR A 538 -13.73 0.33 -38.62
CA THR A 538 -13.46 1.69 -39.13
C THR A 538 -14.72 2.39 -39.64
N ASP A 539 -15.75 1.61 -39.97
CA ASP A 539 -16.99 2.06 -40.57
C ASP A 539 -18.18 1.29 -39.98
N ALA A 540 -19.28 1.98 -39.72
CA ALA A 540 -20.51 1.37 -39.20
C ALA A 540 -21.76 2.10 -39.69
N ALA A 541 -22.90 1.39 -39.75
CA ALA A 541 -24.17 1.99 -40.12
C ALA A 541 -24.85 2.66 -38.91
N ALA A 542 -25.50 3.81 -39.14
CA ALA A 542 -26.44 4.35 -38.18
C ALA A 542 -27.62 3.38 -37.99
N GLY A 543 -28.10 3.25 -36.75
CA GLY A 543 -29.09 2.24 -36.35
C GLY A 543 -28.50 0.87 -35.99
N GLY A 544 -27.17 0.70 -36.05
CA GLY A 544 -26.49 -0.55 -35.72
C GLY A 544 -25.71 -0.52 -34.40
N GLN A 545 -24.99 -1.61 -34.13
CA GLN A 545 -23.99 -1.70 -33.06
C GLN A 545 -22.60 -1.95 -33.66
N ALA A 546 -21.59 -1.27 -33.14
CA ALA A 546 -20.19 -1.44 -33.53
C ALA A 546 -19.42 -2.10 -32.39
N ARG A 547 -19.05 -3.37 -32.55
CA ARG A 547 -18.28 -4.12 -31.55
C ARG A 547 -16.87 -3.54 -31.41
N ILE A 548 -16.41 -3.38 -30.19
CA ILE A 548 -15.06 -2.93 -29.87
C ILE A 548 -14.35 -3.98 -29.02
N THR A 549 -13.03 -3.99 -29.10
CA THR A 549 -12.16 -4.85 -28.33
C THR A 549 -11.21 -3.98 -27.52
N VAL A 550 -11.18 -4.19 -26.20
CA VAL A 550 -10.23 -3.54 -25.29
C VAL A 550 -9.28 -4.58 -24.73
N SER A 551 -7.97 -4.37 -24.86
CA SER A 551 -6.97 -5.23 -24.24
C SER A 551 -6.16 -4.45 -23.23
N VAL A 552 -5.98 -5.00 -22.02
CA VAL A 552 -5.15 -4.38 -20.97
C VAL A 552 -4.08 -5.39 -20.56
N THR A 553 -2.82 -4.96 -20.58
CA THR A 553 -1.67 -5.80 -20.24
C THR A 553 -0.85 -5.20 -19.11
N ASN A 554 -0.54 -6.01 -18.09
CA ASN A 554 0.43 -5.68 -17.06
C ASN A 554 1.86 -5.98 -17.56
N SER A 555 2.41 -5.02 -18.29
CA SER A 555 3.74 -5.11 -18.89
C SER A 555 4.80 -4.27 -18.18
N GLY A 556 4.37 -3.29 -17.37
CA GLY A 556 5.23 -2.34 -16.66
C GLY A 556 5.54 -2.70 -15.21
N SER A 557 4.82 -3.64 -14.58
CA SER A 557 5.09 -4.08 -13.20
C SER A 557 5.54 -5.54 -13.09
N GLY A 558 6.22 -5.85 -11.99
CA GLY A 558 6.74 -7.19 -11.70
C GLY A 558 5.83 -8.04 -10.84
N HIS A 559 4.76 -7.50 -10.28
CA HIS A 559 3.79 -8.16 -9.39
C HIS A 559 2.38 -8.02 -9.98
N ASN A 560 1.33 -8.45 -9.27
CA ASN A 560 -0.02 -8.29 -9.77
C ASN A 560 -0.39 -6.79 -9.85
N PHE A 561 -1.33 -6.47 -10.71
CA PHE A 561 -1.87 -5.11 -10.82
C PHE A 561 -3.39 -5.11 -10.61
N PRO A 562 -3.89 -4.35 -9.61
CA PRO A 562 -3.17 -3.75 -8.48
C PRO A 562 -2.54 -4.79 -7.53
N THR A 563 -1.43 -4.48 -6.85
CA THR A 563 -0.91 -5.30 -5.73
C THR A 563 -1.18 -4.62 -4.38
N GLY A 564 -0.82 -5.27 -3.27
CA GLY A 564 -0.91 -4.73 -1.91
C GLY A 564 -2.18 -5.19 -1.22
N PHE A 565 -2.77 -4.30 -0.41
CA PHE A 565 -4.04 -4.48 0.29
C PHE A 565 -5.19 -4.77 -0.71
N PRO A 566 -5.68 -6.02 -0.79
CA PRO A 566 -6.54 -6.53 -1.87
C PRO A 566 -7.86 -5.78 -2.02
N GLU A 567 -8.53 -5.50 -0.91
CA GLU A 567 -9.85 -4.84 -0.86
C GLU A 567 -9.71 -3.32 -0.96
N GLY A 568 -8.54 -2.78 -0.63
CA GLY A 568 -8.29 -1.35 -0.64
C GLY A 568 -7.91 -0.79 -2.01
N ARG A 569 -7.40 -1.60 -2.94
CA ARG A 569 -6.95 -1.11 -4.25
C ARG A 569 -7.87 -1.59 -5.36
N ILE A 570 -8.22 -0.69 -6.26
CA ILE A 570 -9.07 -1.02 -7.40
C ILE A 570 -8.61 -0.28 -8.66
N ALA A 571 -8.61 -1.00 -9.77
CA ALA A 571 -8.54 -0.42 -11.10
C ALA A 571 -9.70 -0.92 -11.95
N TRP A 572 -10.05 -0.21 -13.01
CA TRP A 572 -11.14 -0.63 -13.89
C TRP A 572 -11.02 -0.04 -15.29
N VAL A 573 -11.70 -0.67 -16.24
CA VAL A 573 -11.86 -0.16 -17.61
C VAL A 573 -13.06 0.77 -17.67
N ALA A 574 -12.85 1.98 -18.18
CA ALA A 574 -13.89 2.92 -18.55
C ALA A 574 -13.93 3.11 -20.06
N ILE A 575 -15.14 3.23 -20.62
CA ILE A 575 -15.35 3.41 -22.06
C ILE A 575 -16.40 4.50 -22.27
N SER A 576 -16.15 5.39 -23.22
CA SER A 576 -17.07 6.44 -23.65
C SER A 576 -17.12 6.46 -25.17
N ALA A 577 -18.23 6.96 -25.74
CA ALA A 577 -18.37 7.12 -27.17
C ALA A 577 -19.11 8.42 -27.49
N PHE A 578 -18.65 9.20 -28.46
CA PHE A 578 -19.20 10.52 -28.78
C PHE A 578 -19.41 10.70 -30.29
N ASP A 579 -20.57 11.21 -30.67
CA ASP A 579 -20.82 11.76 -32.01
C ASP A 579 -20.11 13.11 -32.15
N LEU A 580 -19.02 13.17 -32.91
CA LEU A 580 -18.21 14.38 -33.05
C LEU A 580 -18.94 15.54 -33.74
N ALA A 581 -20.02 15.29 -34.48
CA ALA A 581 -20.79 16.36 -35.10
C ALA A 581 -21.65 17.12 -34.08
N THR A 582 -22.12 16.45 -33.03
CA THR A 582 -23.07 17.00 -32.05
C THR A 582 -22.48 17.14 -30.65
N GLY A 583 -21.35 16.49 -30.36
CA GLY A 583 -20.82 16.32 -29.02
C GLY A 583 -21.65 15.36 -28.15
N ARG A 584 -22.67 14.70 -28.72
CA ARG A 584 -23.57 13.81 -27.98
C ARG A 584 -22.86 12.51 -27.64
N GLU A 585 -22.88 12.15 -26.36
CA GLU A 585 -22.42 10.84 -25.92
C GLU A 585 -23.40 9.73 -26.36
N LEU A 586 -22.85 8.60 -26.78
CA LEU A 586 -23.57 7.46 -27.32
C LEU A 586 -23.60 6.29 -26.33
N PRO A 587 -24.66 5.47 -26.35
CA PRO A 587 -24.74 4.31 -25.47
C PRO A 587 -23.75 3.21 -25.86
N ILE A 588 -23.32 2.43 -24.86
CA ILE A 588 -22.52 1.22 -25.02
C ILE A 588 -23.35 0.04 -24.51
N HIS A 589 -23.47 -0.99 -25.35
CA HIS A 589 -24.05 -2.27 -24.99
C HIS A 589 -22.97 -3.19 -24.44
N ASP A 590 -23.24 -3.81 -23.30
CA ASP A 590 -22.42 -4.84 -22.66
C ASP A 590 -23.15 -6.19 -22.76
N SER A 591 -22.60 -7.10 -23.56
CA SER A 591 -23.21 -8.39 -23.84
C SER A 591 -23.20 -9.37 -22.66
N PHE A 592 -22.29 -9.21 -21.69
CA PHE A 592 -22.20 -10.10 -20.53
C PHE A 592 -23.29 -9.78 -19.51
N TRP A 593 -23.54 -8.49 -19.25
CA TRP A 593 -24.64 -8.06 -18.38
C TRP A 593 -25.97 -7.92 -19.13
N ASN A 594 -25.94 -8.01 -20.46
CA ASN A 594 -27.06 -7.69 -21.33
C ASN A 594 -27.69 -6.32 -21.00
N ARG A 595 -26.82 -5.31 -20.87
CA ARG A 595 -27.17 -3.96 -20.41
C ARG A 595 -26.67 -2.93 -21.41
N THR A 596 -27.42 -1.84 -21.59
CA THR A 596 -26.99 -0.68 -22.38
C THR A 596 -26.97 0.56 -21.48
N SER A 597 -25.86 1.29 -21.46
CA SER A 597 -25.67 2.48 -20.63
C SER A 597 -24.95 3.60 -21.40
N ILE A 598 -25.05 4.83 -20.92
CA ILE A 598 -24.21 5.94 -21.40
C ILE A 598 -22.83 5.78 -20.76
N GLY A 599 -21.85 5.37 -21.57
CA GLY A 599 -20.52 4.99 -21.10
C GLY A 599 -20.50 3.74 -20.22
N ILE A 600 -19.29 3.33 -19.86
CA ILE A 600 -18.96 2.22 -18.93
C ILE A 600 -17.88 2.73 -17.96
N GLY A 601 -17.88 2.28 -16.71
CA GLY A 601 -16.76 2.54 -15.80
C GLY A 601 -16.75 3.95 -15.20
N ARG A 602 -17.91 4.59 -15.12
CA ARG A 602 -18.08 5.83 -14.33
C ARG A 602 -18.12 5.50 -12.84
N LEU A 603 -17.95 6.50 -11.98
CA LEU A 603 -18.20 6.30 -10.55
C LEU A 603 -19.71 6.27 -10.28
N THR A 604 -20.12 5.48 -9.29
CA THR A 604 -21.51 5.38 -8.83
C THR A 604 -21.95 6.71 -8.23
N GLY A 605 -23.19 7.12 -8.53
CA GLY A 605 -23.80 8.33 -7.97
C GLY A 605 -24.51 8.13 -6.63
N MET A 606 -24.70 6.88 -6.23
CA MET A 606 -25.47 6.45 -5.06
C MET A 606 -25.03 5.03 -4.66
N ASP A 607 -25.48 4.58 -3.48
CA ASP A 607 -25.31 3.20 -3.04
C ASP A 607 -25.97 2.21 -4.01
N MET A 608 -25.26 1.11 -4.31
CA MET A 608 -25.72 0.06 -5.23
C MET A 608 -25.39 -1.32 -4.68
N ILE A 609 -26.24 -2.31 -4.97
CA ILE A 609 -25.87 -3.72 -4.76
C ILE A 609 -24.88 -4.12 -5.86
N ASP A 610 -23.76 -4.73 -5.48
CA ASP A 610 -22.81 -5.28 -6.45
C ASP A 610 -23.45 -6.50 -7.14
N PRO A 611 -23.76 -6.42 -8.45
CA PRO A 611 -24.38 -7.50 -9.20
C PRO A 611 -23.48 -8.73 -9.33
N SER A 612 -22.19 -8.63 -8.98
CA SER A 612 -21.28 -9.78 -8.89
C SER A 612 -21.61 -10.69 -7.70
N PHE A 613 -22.30 -10.17 -6.67
CA PHE A 613 -22.59 -10.90 -5.42
C PHE A 613 -24.07 -10.80 -5.02
N PRO A 614 -25.02 -11.20 -5.89
CA PRO A 614 -26.45 -10.93 -5.73
C PRO A 614 -27.08 -11.61 -4.51
N ARG A 615 -26.45 -12.66 -3.97
CA ARG A 615 -26.92 -13.40 -2.79
C ARG A 615 -26.47 -12.79 -1.46
N CYS A 616 -25.53 -11.85 -1.49
CA CYS A 616 -24.87 -11.34 -0.30
C CYS A 616 -25.46 -10.02 0.21
N GLY A 617 -26.26 -9.34 -0.61
CA GLY A 617 -26.69 -7.97 -0.30
C GLY A 617 -25.52 -6.98 -0.19
N TRP A 618 -24.38 -7.31 -0.79
CA TRP A 618 -23.15 -6.51 -0.73
C TRP A 618 -23.38 -5.16 -1.41
N LYS A 619 -23.32 -4.07 -0.64
CA LYS A 619 -23.50 -2.71 -1.13
C LYS A 619 -22.14 -2.05 -1.37
N VAL A 620 -22.01 -1.41 -2.53
CA VAL A 620 -20.93 -0.47 -2.82
C VAL A 620 -21.48 0.95 -2.69
N PRO A 621 -20.79 1.87 -1.98
CA PRO A 621 -21.28 3.23 -1.80
C PRO A 621 -21.20 4.04 -3.09
N ALA A 622 -21.81 5.22 -3.08
CA ALA A 622 -21.49 6.27 -4.06
C ALA A 622 -19.96 6.52 -4.13
N GLY A 623 -19.46 6.95 -5.29
CA GLY A 623 -18.02 7.13 -5.53
C GLY A 623 -17.25 5.83 -5.85
N SER A 624 -17.90 4.67 -5.77
CA SER A 624 -17.31 3.39 -6.18
C SER A 624 -17.22 3.28 -7.70
N PRO A 625 -16.26 2.55 -8.26
CA PRO A 625 -16.28 2.24 -9.68
C PRO A 625 -17.56 1.50 -10.10
N ASP A 626 -18.09 1.81 -11.29
CA ASP A 626 -19.27 1.15 -11.88
C ASP A 626 -19.13 -0.37 -11.70
N PRO A 627 -20.03 -1.02 -10.94
CA PRO A 627 -19.89 -2.43 -10.62
C PRO A 627 -20.21 -3.34 -11.83
N TYR A 628 -20.73 -2.76 -12.92
CA TYR A 628 -20.88 -3.46 -14.19
C TYR A 628 -19.62 -3.39 -15.07
N ALA A 629 -18.69 -2.48 -14.80
CA ALA A 629 -17.43 -2.39 -15.53
C ALA A 629 -16.52 -3.58 -15.20
N TYR A 630 -15.55 -3.85 -16.09
CA TYR A 630 -14.51 -4.81 -15.75
C TYR A 630 -13.54 -4.17 -14.74
N GLN A 631 -13.50 -4.72 -13.54
CA GLN A 631 -12.66 -4.27 -12.44
C GLN A 631 -11.50 -5.25 -12.20
N PHE A 632 -10.35 -4.71 -11.85
CA PHE A 632 -9.15 -5.42 -11.39
C PHE A 632 -9.05 -5.23 -9.89
N LYS A 633 -9.39 -6.29 -9.13
CA LYS A 633 -9.32 -6.30 -7.66
C LYS A 633 -9.32 -7.74 -7.13
N ALA A 634 -8.97 -7.89 -5.86
CA ALA A 634 -9.17 -9.13 -5.13
C ALA A 634 -10.17 -8.90 -4.00
N VAL A 635 -10.95 -9.93 -3.68
CA VAL A 635 -12.07 -9.86 -2.75
C VAL A 635 -11.97 -11.01 -1.75
N ALA A 636 -11.79 -10.72 -0.47
CA ALA A 636 -11.84 -11.69 0.61
C ALA A 636 -13.24 -12.26 0.87
N THR A 637 -13.29 -13.37 1.61
CA THR A 637 -14.51 -13.95 2.19
C THR A 637 -14.22 -14.54 3.56
N LEU A 638 -15.25 -14.63 4.40
CA LEU A 638 -15.21 -15.41 5.64
C LEU A 638 -15.32 -16.93 5.38
N GLY A 639 -15.62 -17.33 4.13
CA GLY A 639 -15.84 -18.71 3.71
C GLY A 639 -17.31 -19.08 3.49
N ASP A 640 -18.20 -18.09 3.41
CA ASP A 640 -19.62 -18.17 3.05
C ASP A 640 -19.92 -17.79 1.59
N ASP A 641 -18.87 -17.62 0.79
CA ASP A 641 -18.92 -17.12 -0.59
C ASP A 641 -19.50 -15.69 -0.72
N CYS A 642 -19.37 -14.87 0.34
CA CYS A 642 -19.70 -13.44 0.31
C CYS A 642 -18.48 -12.55 0.60
N PRO A 643 -18.43 -11.33 0.01
CA PRO A 643 -17.36 -10.36 0.28
C PRO A 643 -17.30 -9.95 1.75
N THR A 644 -16.11 -9.59 2.23
CA THR A 644 -15.91 -9.05 3.58
C THR A 644 -14.78 -8.02 3.62
N LEU A 645 -14.88 -7.05 4.53
CA LEU A 645 -13.77 -6.17 4.93
C LEU A 645 -13.10 -6.64 6.24
N GLU A 646 -13.66 -7.65 6.92
CA GLU A 646 -13.14 -8.24 8.17
C GLU A 646 -11.90 -9.14 7.86
N LEU A 647 -10.80 -8.56 7.37
CA LEU A 647 -9.64 -9.34 6.89
C LEU A 647 -8.99 -10.24 7.93
N VAL A 648 -9.05 -9.83 9.19
CA VAL A 648 -8.56 -10.65 10.30
C VAL A 648 -9.36 -11.95 10.46
N TYR A 649 -10.57 -12.01 9.92
CA TYR A 649 -11.45 -13.18 9.88
C TYR A 649 -11.58 -13.85 8.51
N ALA A 650 -10.94 -13.29 7.47
CA ALA A 650 -10.94 -13.87 6.14
C ALA A 650 -10.31 -15.28 6.15
N ALA A 651 -10.93 -16.20 5.41
CA ALA A 651 -10.50 -17.58 5.34
C ALA A 651 -9.94 -17.88 3.93
N PRO A 652 -8.74 -18.48 3.81
CA PRO A 652 -8.20 -18.89 2.52
C PRO A 652 -9.03 -20.04 1.95
N ARG A 653 -9.66 -19.83 0.79
CA ARG A 653 -10.60 -20.81 0.22
C ARG A 653 -9.96 -22.14 -0.21
N ASN A 654 -8.68 -22.11 -0.52
CA ASN A 654 -7.94 -23.23 -1.09
C ASN A 654 -6.91 -23.85 -0.13
N LEU A 655 -6.84 -23.39 1.13
CA LEU A 655 -5.96 -23.98 2.13
C LEU A 655 -6.39 -25.42 2.43
N VAL A 656 -5.45 -26.36 2.37
CA VAL A 656 -5.69 -27.77 2.68
C VAL A 656 -5.77 -27.95 4.18
N THR A 657 -6.88 -28.54 4.62
CA THR A 657 -7.14 -28.85 6.02
C THR A 657 -7.50 -30.32 6.21
N ASN A 658 -7.31 -30.84 7.42
CA ASN A 658 -7.79 -32.16 7.81
C ASN A 658 -9.32 -32.17 8.05
N ALA A 659 -9.89 -33.32 8.43
CA ALA A 659 -11.33 -33.46 8.70
C ALA A 659 -11.87 -32.55 9.84
N LYS A 660 -10.99 -32.03 10.70
CA LYS A 660 -11.34 -31.06 11.77
C LYS A 660 -11.18 -29.61 11.31
N GLY A 661 -10.78 -29.36 10.06
CA GLY A 661 -10.56 -28.02 9.52
C GLY A 661 -9.25 -27.36 10.00
N LEU A 662 -8.25 -28.15 10.44
CA LEU A 662 -6.93 -27.65 10.82
C LEU A 662 -5.96 -27.70 9.64
N PRO A 663 -5.11 -26.68 9.42
CA PRO A 663 -4.12 -26.67 8.33
C PRO A 663 -3.12 -27.81 8.49
N ILE A 664 -2.70 -28.40 7.36
CA ILE A 664 -1.76 -29.52 7.34
C ILE A 664 -0.59 -29.27 6.37
N ASP A 665 0.53 -29.92 6.66
CA ASP A 665 1.66 -30.02 5.74
C ASP A 665 1.47 -31.15 4.70
N ALA A 666 2.42 -31.29 3.78
CA ALA A 666 2.39 -32.31 2.72
C ALA A 666 2.36 -33.76 3.23
N ARG A 667 2.69 -34.01 4.51
CA ARG A 667 2.63 -35.34 5.15
C ARG A 667 1.30 -35.57 5.87
N GLY A 668 0.40 -34.59 5.87
CA GLY A 668 -0.87 -34.64 6.58
C GLY A 668 -0.76 -34.30 8.07
N VAL A 669 0.37 -33.76 8.53
CA VAL A 669 0.58 -33.37 9.93
C VAL A 669 0.04 -31.94 10.12
N VAL A 670 -0.70 -31.72 11.19
CA VAL A 670 -1.25 -30.39 11.54
C VAL A 670 -0.12 -29.38 11.71
N ILE A 671 -0.30 -28.16 11.22
CA ILE A 671 0.63 -27.04 11.42
C ILE A 671 0.19 -26.27 12.66
N ASP A 672 0.95 -26.45 13.74
CA ASP A 672 0.75 -25.82 15.04
C ASP A 672 2.11 -25.69 15.76
N LYS A 673 2.11 -25.35 17.06
CA LYS A 673 3.33 -25.32 17.87
C LYS A 673 4.10 -26.65 17.88
N GLU A 674 3.42 -27.77 17.66
CA GLU A 674 4.02 -29.10 17.60
C GLU A 674 4.56 -29.47 16.21
N ASN A 675 4.25 -28.70 15.18
CA ASN A 675 4.85 -28.82 13.85
C ASN A 675 5.14 -27.43 13.25
N PRO A 676 6.04 -26.64 13.88
CA PRO A 676 6.19 -25.23 13.53
C PRO A 676 7.02 -25.01 12.25
N LEU A 677 7.55 -26.08 11.65
CA LEU A 677 8.28 -26.07 10.38
C LEU A 677 7.44 -26.67 9.23
N GLY A 678 6.19 -27.05 9.49
CA GLY A 678 5.30 -27.56 8.46
C GLY A 678 4.93 -26.46 7.46
N VAL A 679 5.17 -26.70 6.17
CA VAL A 679 4.76 -25.77 5.11
C VAL A 679 3.29 -26.00 4.77
N PRO A 680 2.41 -24.99 4.86
CA PRO A 680 1.00 -25.13 4.54
C PRO A 680 0.81 -25.45 3.06
N VAL A 681 -0.14 -26.35 2.79
CA VAL A 681 -0.49 -26.77 1.43
C VAL A 681 -1.71 -26.00 0.95
N PHE A 682 -1.64 -25.44 -0.25
CA PHE A 682 -2.73 -24.75 -0.92
C PHE A 682 -3.09 -25.51 -2.21
N ARG A 683 -4.38 -25.56 -2.56
CA ARG A 683 -4.86 -26.17 -3.80
C ARG A 683 -4.88 -25.13 -4.92
N ASP A 684 -4.40 -25.53 -6.08
CA ASP A 684 -4.68 -24.81 -7.33
C ASP A 684 -6.10 -25.23 -7.79
N LEU A 685 -7.08 -24.36 -7.58
CA LEU A 685 -8.49 -24.60 -7.89
C LEU A 685 -8.81 -24.39 -9.37
N ASN A 686 -8.02 -23.57 -10.07
CA ASN A 686 -8.27 -23.18 -11.46
C ASN A 686 -7.24 -23.77 -12.46
N GLY A 687 -6.17 -24.38 -11.98
CA GLY A 687 -5.14 -25.08 -12.76
C GLY A 687 -4.10 -24.15 -13.40
N ASN A 688 -3.99 -22.89 -12.96
CA ASN A 688 -3.10 -21.88 -13.57
C ASN A 688 -1.71 -21.80 -12.91
N GLY A 689 -1.43 -22.63 -11.90
CA GLY A 689 -0.17 -22.70 -11.16
C GLY A 689 0.06 -21.57 -10.14
N ASP A 690 -0.88 -20.64 -10.00
CA ASP A 690 -0.94 -19.67 -8.90
C ASP A 690 -1.77 -20.26 -7.77
N LEU A 691 -1.22 -20.29 -6.56
CA LEU A 691 -1.93 -20.82 -5.40
C LEU A 691 -2.58 -19.72 -4.57
N PHE A 692 -2.27 -18.44 -4.81
CA PHE A 692 -2.69 -17.37 -3.91
C PHE A 692 -3.88 -16.57 -4.41
N ASP A 693 -4.11 -16.51 -5.73
CA ASP A 693 -5.35 -15.97 -6.31
C ASP A 693 -6.58 -16.77 -5.86
N ASP A 694 -6.44 -18.09 -5.74
CA ASP A 694 -7.47 -19.02 -5.28
C ASP A 694 -7.77 -18.95 -3.77
N ALA A 695 -6.97 -18.19 -3.00
CA ALA A 695 -7.27 -17.94 -1.59
C ALA A 695 -8.42 -16.94 -1.43
N PHE A 696 -8.66 -16.09 -2.42
CA PHE A 696 -9.70 -15.06 -2.43
C PHE A 696 -11.05 -15.63 -2.90
N LEU A 697 -12.14 -14.93 -2.58
CA LEU A 697 -13.46 -15.19 -3.18
C LEU A 697 -13.42 -14.98 -4.69
N ARG A 698 -12.74 -13.91 -5.09
CA ARG A 698 -12.55 -13.53 -6.48
C ARG A 698 -11.26 -12.71 -6.59
N ASP A 699 -10.42 -13.05 -7.55
CA ASP A 699 -9.25 -12.28 -7.92
C ASP A 699 -9.28 -12.03 -9.44
N THR A 700 -9.37 -10.76 -9.83
CA THR A 700 -9.36 -10.31 -11.23
C THR A 700 -8.15 -9.45 -11.56
N ARG A 701 -7.16 -9.40 -10.67
CA ARG A 701 -5.94 -8.62 -10.86
C ARG A 701 -5.14 -9.16 -12.04
N LEU A 702 -4.45 -8.27 -12.75
CA LEU A 702 -3.57 -8.67 -13.86
C LEU A 702 -2.27 -9.23 -13.30
N ARG A 703 -1.94 -10.47 -13.65
CA ARG A 703 -0.66 -11.09 -13.26
C ARG A 703 0.51 -10.41 -13.96
N PRO A 704 1.75 -10.47 -13.45
CA PRO A 704 2.89 -9.95 -14.18
C PRO A 704 3.23 -10.84 -15.39
N LEU A 705 3.86 -10.28 -16.42
CA LEU A 705 4.37 -11.10 -17.52
C LEU A 705 5.37 -12.17 -17.02
N PRO A 706 5.34 -13.39 -17.59
CA PRO A 706 4.62 -13.81 -18.79
C PRO A 706 3.35 -14.64 -18.50
N HIS A 707 2.76 -14.52 -17.32
CA HIS A 707 1.63 -15.36 -16.90
C HIS A 707 0.40 -15.20 -17.82
N ALA A 708 -0.41 -16.25 -17.96
CA ALA A 708 -1.61 -16.26 -18.80
C ALA A 708 -2.70 -15.24 -18.38
N GLY A 709 -2.62 -14.71 -17.15
CA GLY A 709 -3.49 -13.63 -16.63
C GLY A 709 -2.88 -12.23 -16.73
N ALA A 710 -1.76 -12.06 -17.44
CA ALA A 710 -1.11 -10.76 -17.58
C ALA A 710 -1.81 -9.83 -18.57
N THR A 711 -2.62 -10.38 -19.46
CA THR A 711 -3.45 -9.64 -20.41
C THR A 711 -4.90 -10.06 -20.25
N VAL A 712 -5.81 -9.08 -20.15
CA VAL A 712 -7.24 -9.32 -20.35
C VAL A 712 -7.68 -8.71 -21.67
N THR A 713 -8.44 -9.47 -22.46
CA THR A 713 -9.08 -8.98 -23.69
C THR A 713 -10.60 -9.01 -23.53
N LEU A 714 -11.23 -7.85 -23.69
CA LEU A 714 -12.64 -7.61 -23.45
C LEU A 714 -13.37 -7.41 -24.79
N ASP A 715 -14.06 -8.45 -25.27
CA ASP A 715 -14.87 -8.43 -26.50
C ASP A 715 -16.38 -8.30 -26.23
N ARG A 716 -16.74 -7.80 -25.05
CA ARG A 716 -18.14 -7.73 -24.56
C ARG A 716 -18.85 -6.40 -24.86
N TYR A 717 -18.13 -5.41 -25.36
CA TYR A 717 -18.67 -4.06 -25.54
C TYR A 717 -18.97 -3.76 -27.01
N ALA A 718 -20.09 -3.07 -27.26
CA ALA A 718 -20.45 -2.55 -28.56
C ALA A 718 -21.04 -1.15 -28.44
N VAL A 719 -20.56 -0.21 -29.25
CA VAL A 719 -21.12 1.14 -29.32
C VAL A 719 -22.45 1.07 -30.06
N VAL A 720 -23.52 1.49 -29.41
CA VAL A 720 -24.84 1.64 -30.04
C VAL A 720 -24.82 2.94 -30.82
N ILE A 721 -25.04 2.87 -32.14
CA ILE A 721 -25.05 4.04 -33.03
C ILE A 721 -26.51 4.33 -33.37
N PRO A 722 -27.18 5.30 -32.73
CA PRO A 722 -28.59 5.57 -33.00
C PRO A 722 -28.83 5.99 -34.45
N PRO A 723 -30.04 5.77 -34.99
CA PRO A 723 -30.46 6.42 -36.23
C PRO A 723 -30.28 7.93 -36.13
N GLY A 724 -29.78 8.56 -37.19
CA GLY A 724 -29.55 10.00 -37.24
C GLY A 724 -28.25 10.49 -36.58
N THR A 725 -27.35 9.60 -36.16
CA THR A 725 -25.97 10.00 -35.83
C THR A 725 -25.31 10.61 -37.07
N LEU A 726 -24.86 11.86 -36.93
CA LEU A 726 -24.46 12.69 -38.08
C LEU A 726 -22.96 12.69 -38.32
N GLY A 727 -22.13 12.55 -37.29
CA GLY A 727 -20.67 12.62 -37.41
C GLY A 727 -19.99 11.27 -37.24
N PRO A 728 -18.66 11.23 -37.43
CA PRO A 728 -17.85 10.12 -36.97
C PRO A 728 -18.02 9.95 -35.45
N VAL A 729 -17.93 8.71 -34.99
CA VAL A 729 -17.99 8.36 -33.57
C VAL A 729 -16.58 8.18 -33.03
N ALA A 730 -16.20 8.99 -32.05
CA ALA A 730 -14.99 8.81 -31.28
C ALA A 730 -15.28 7.90 -30.09
N VAL A 731 -14.54 6.82 -29.95
CA VAL A 731 -14.59 5.91 -28.81
C VAL A 731 -13.33 6.11 -28.00
N SER A 732 -13.45 6.35 -26.70
CA SER A 732 -12.30 6.37 -25.79
C SER A 732 -12.39 5.19 -24.84
N ALA A 733 -11.27 4.51 -24.61
CA ALA A 733 -11.10 3.58 -23.51
C ALA A 733 -10.01 4.10 -22.58
N ALA A 734 -10.21 3.95 -21.28
CA ALA A 734 -9.23 4.31 -20.27
C ALA A 734 -9.15 3.23 -19.19
N VAL A 735 -7.96 3.04 -18.62
CA VAL A 735 -7.82 2.33 -17.34
C VAL A 735 -7.64 3.36 -16.24
N TYR A 736 -8.55 3.34 -15.27
CA TYR A 736 -8.43 4.14 -14.07
C TYR A 736 -7.93 3.30 -12.92
N TYR A 737 -7.14 3.91 -12.04
CA TYR A 737 -6.70 3.33 -10.77
C TYR A 737 -7.08 4.25 -9.62
N GLN A 738 -7.68 3.69 -8.59
CA GLN A 738 -8.00 4.38 -7.35
C GLN A 738 -7.15 3.84 -6.21
N SER A 739 -6.48 4.75 -5.49
CA SER A 739 -5.62 4.35 -4.37
C SER A 739 -6.43 3.68 -3.27
N ILE A 740 -7.60 4.18 -2.91
CA ILE A 740 -8.45 3.58 -1.87
C ILE A 740 -9.86 3.44 -2.43
N GLU A 741 -10.37 2.22 -2.58
CA GLU A 741 -11.75 1.97 -3.01
C GLU A 741 -12.74 2.74 -2.12
N ALA A 742 -13.82 3.27 -2.69
CA ALA A 742 -14.80 4.07 -1.96
C ALA A 742 -15.39 3.35 -0.72
N SER A 743 -15.68 2.05 -0.80
CA SER A 743 -16.13 1.25 0.35
C SER A 743 -15.12 1.32 1.51
N VAL A 744 -13.85 1.12 1.20
CA VAL A 744 -12.73 1.18 2.15
C VAL A 744 -12.47 2.61 2.64
N ALA A 745 -12.59 3.62 1.77
CA ALA A 745 -12.43 5.02 2.14
C ALA A 745 -13.52 5.44 3.14
N LYS A 746 -14.79 5.10 2.88
CA LYS A 746 -15.90 5.38 3.81
C LYS A 746 -15.66 4.75 5.18
N THR A 747 -15.26 3.47 5.24
CA THR A 747 -15.03 2.78 6.51
C THR A 747 -13.78 3.28 7.25
N PHE A 748 -12.63 3.36 6.59
CA PHE A 748 -11.34 3.60 7.25
C PHE A 748 -10.88 5.06 7.24
N LEU A 749 -11.35 5.88 6.30
CA LEU A 749 -11.04 7.31 6.31
C LEU A 749 -12.20 8.13 6.87
N GLY A 750 -13.44 7.63 6.83
CA GLY A 750 -14.61 8.31 7.39
C GLY A 750 -14.67 9.80 6.99
N ASN A 751 -14.72 10.69 7.98
CA ASN A 751 -14.80 12.14 7.75
C ASN A 751 -13.55 12.80 7.11
N LEU A 752 -12.48 12.05 6.82
CA LEU A 752 -11.39 12.52 5.95
C LEU A 752 -11.72 12.34 4.47
N ALA A 753 -12.54 11.35 4.14
CA ALA A 753 -12.98 11.07 2.78
C ALA A 753 -14.36 11.71 2.50
N ASP A 754 -15.23 11.79 3.50
CA ASP A 754 -16.53 12.47 3.49
C ASP A 754 -16.38 13.84 4.20
N THR A 755 -16.48 14.93 3.44
CA THR A 755 -16.12 16.27 3.93
C THR A 755 -17.31 17.11 4.38
N ASP A 756 -18.51 16.56 4.35
CA ASP A 756 -19.74 17.17 4.88
C ASP A 756 -20.35 16.38 6.06
N THR A 757 -19.74 15.24 6.40
CA THR A 757 -20.01 14.39 7.57
C THR A 757 -21.37 13.70 7.53
N ASP A 758 -21.91 13.45 6.34
CA ASP A 758 -23.13 12.68 6.16
C ASP A 758 -22.89 11.15 6.07
N PHE A 759 -21.62 10.74 6.10
CA PHE A 759 -21.10 9.38 5.94
C PHE A 759 -21.50 8.73 4.61
N LEU A 760 -21.78 9.54 3.60
CA LEU A 760 -21.89 9.18 2.21
C LEU A 760 -20.66 9.77 1.51
N LEU A 761 -20.02 8.99 0.63
CA LEU A 761 -19.02 9.58 -0.24
C LEU A 761 -19.79 10.25 -1.37
N GLU A 762 -19.98 11.56 -1.30
CA GLU A 762 -20.67 12.29 -2.35
C GLU A 762 -19.73 12.40 -3.55
N PRO A 763 -20.02 11.69 -4.65
CA PRO A 763 -19.05 11.52 -5.69
C PRO A 763 -18.86 12.85 -6.41
N CYS A 764 -17.71 13.47 -6.20
CA CYS A 764 -17.26 14.55 -7.05
C CYS A 764 -16.82 13.90 -8.39
N VAL A 765 -17.78 13.66 -9.28
CA VAL A 765 -17.54 13.02 -10.59
C VAL A 765 -17.14 14.07 -11.62
N LEU A 766 -16.28 13.71 -12.57
CA LEU A 766 -16.17 14.39 -13.86
C LEU A 766 -17.57 14.50 -14.51
N GLY A 767 -18.20 15.67 -14.40
CA GLY A 767 -19.55 15.96 -14.89
C GLY A 767 -20.69 15.95 -13.85
N GLY A 768 -20.39 15.77 -12.55
CA GLY A 768 -21.35 15.86 -11.43
C GLY A 768 -21.18 17.12 -10.56
N ARG A 769 -22.11 17.36 -9.62
CA ARG A 769 -21.96 18.40 -8.59
C ARG A 769 -21.08 17.85 -7.45
N CYS A 770 -20.14 18.65 -7.00
CA CYS A 770 -19.45 18.54 -5.71
C CYS A 770 -20.25 19.38 -4.72
N ASP A 771 -20.73 18.81 -3.60
CA ASP A 771 -20.91 19.40 -2.23
C ASP A 771 -21.12 20.93 -2.05
N GLY A 772 -21.62 21.65 -3.05
CA GLY A 772 -21.57 23.11 -3.13
C GLY A 772 -20.16 23.73 -3.26
N ARG A 773 -19.06 22.96 -3.23
CA ARG A 773 -17.68 23.48 -3.32
C ARG A 773 -17.09 23.29 -4.73
N ARG A 774 -16.05 24.06 -5.04
CA ARG A 774 -15.29 23.92 -6.31
C ARG A 774 -14.00 23.16 -6.00
N PRO A 775 -13.72 22.03 -6.66
CA PRO A 775 -12.46 21.32 -6.49
C PRO A 775 -11.28 22.28 -6.65
N SER A 776 -10.45 22.38 -5.61
CA SER A 776 -9.35 23.33 -5.52
C SER A 776 -7.97 22.66 -5.50
N VAL A 777 -7.82 21.46 -6.07
CA VAL A 777 -6.50 20.80 -6.26
C VAL A 777 -6.53 19.90 -7.50
N GLU A 778 -5.35 19.48 -7.97
CA GLU A 778 -5.19 18.52 -9.09
C GLU A 778 -4.92 17.10 -8.57
N PRO A 779 -5.61 16.05 -9.09
CA PRO A 779 -6.59 16.05 -10.16
C PRO A 779 -7.99 16.38 -9.58
N ALA A 780 -9.02 16.43 -10.43
CA ALA A 780 -10.40 16.64 -9.98
C ALA A 780 -10.72 15.70 -8.80
N VAL A 781 -11.03 16.32 -7.66
CA VAL A 781 -11.38 15.65 -6.41
C VAL A 781 -12.63 14.81 -6.68
N VAL A 782 -12.58 13.54 -6.31
CA VAL A 782 -13.73 12.75 -5.85
C VAL A 782 -13.71 12.89 -4.32
N GLU A 783 -14.84 12.91 -3.60
CA GLU A 783 -14.77 12.57 -2.18
C GLU A 783 -14.23 11.13 -2.07
N GLY A 784 -13.07 10.96 -1.43
CA GLY A 784 -12.23 9.77 -1.54
C GLY A 784 -11.01 9.94 -2.47
N ALA A 785 -10.17 8.91 -2.56
CA ALA A 785 -8.95 8.98 -3.38
C ALA A 785 -9.30 9.24 -4.86
N PRO A 786 -8.82 10.31 -5.52
CA PRO A 786 -9.18 10.59 -6.91
C PRO A 786 -8.53 9.56 -7.84
N PRO A 787 -9.26 9.04 -8.84
CA PRO A 787 -8.72 8.05 -9.75
C PRO A 787 -7.69 8.66 -10.70
N VAL A 788 -6.59 7.95 -10.91
CA VAL A 788 -5.54 8.32 -11.88
C VAL A 788 -5.86 7.64 -13.20
N PRO A 789 -6.02 8.38 -14.33
CA PRO A 789 -6.05 7.78 -15.65
C PRO A 789 -4.64 7.27 -15.95
N MET A 790 -4.50 5.95 -16.07
CA MET A 790 -3.22 5.29 -16.29
C MET A 790 -2.82 5.29 -17.76
N ASP A 791 -3.72 4.83 -18.62
CA ASP A 791 -3.58 4.92 -20.07
C ASP A 791 -4.95 5.24 -20.68
N VAL A 792 -4.95 5.95 -21.81
CA VAL A 792 -6.14 6.35 -22.55
C VAL A 792 -5.89 6.11 -24.04
N ARG A 793 -6.80 5.41 -24.70
CA ARG A 793 -6.76 5.15 -26.14
C ARG A 793 -8.05 5.57 -26.80
N ASN A 794 -7.92 6.07 -28.02
CA ASN A 794 -9.04 6.49 -28.84
C ASN A 794 -9.15 5.63 -30.11
N TRP A 795 -10.37 5.41 -30.57
CA TRP A 795 -10.70 4.78 -31.84
C TRP A 795 -11.76 5.60 -32.57
N LEU A 796 -11.66 5.69 -33.90
CA LEU A 796 -12.61 6.45 -34.71
C LEU A 796 -13.42 5.51 -35.60
N ILE A 797 -14.75 5.62 -35.52
CA ILE A 797 -15.69 4.88 -36.37
C ILE A 797 -16.40 5.88 -37.28
N ARG A 798 -16.26 5.72 -38.60
CA ARG A 798 -17.02 6.52 -39.56
C ARG A 798 -18.44 5.98 -39.68
N VAL A 799 -19.42 6.88 -39.70
CA VAL A 799 -20.82 6.50 -39.90
C VAL A 799 -21.13 6.51 -41.39
N ASN A 800 -21.65 5.40 -41.92
CA ASN A 800 -22.01 5.27 -43.34
C ASN A 800 -23.05 6.33 -43.73
N GLY A 801 -22.72 7.16 -44.71
CA GLY A 801 -23.58 8.28 -45.13
C GLY A 801 -23.62 9.46 -44.15
N GLY A 802 -22.87 9.40 -43.06
CA GLY A 802 -22.67 10.50 -42.12
C GLY A 802 -21.74 11.59 -42.68
N ARG A 803 -21.76 12.75 -42.04
CA ARG A 803 -20.87 13.89 -42.32
C ARG A 803 -19.43 13.46 -42.04
N THR A 804 -18.53 13.75 -42.97
CA THR A 804 -17.09 13.68 -42.73
C THR A 804 -16.57 15.03 -42.25
N THR A 805 -15.89 15.06 -41.11
CA THR A 805 -15.18 16.26 -40.64
C THR A 805 -13.81 16.30 -41.29
N HIS A 806 -13.64 17.18 -42.29
CA HIS A 806 -12.32 17.48 -42.88
C HIS A 806 -11.64 18.69 -42.21
N ALA A 807 -12.30 19.34 -41.26
CA ALA A 807 -11.75 20.48 -40.52
C ALA A 807 -10.65 20.00 -39.56
N ALA A 808 -9.48 20.63 -39.60
CA ALA A 808 -8.37 20.28 -38.71
C ALA A 808 -8.79 20.42 -37.23
N PRO A 809 -8.24 19.59 -36.33
CA PRO A 809 -8.57 19.66 -34.91
C PRO A 809 -8.23 21.04 -34.35
N THR A 810 -8.95 21.44 -33.30
CA THR A 810 -8.74 22.71 -32.60
C THR A 810 -8.59 22.48 -31.11
N VAL A 811 -7.78 23.31 -30.45
CA VAL A 811 -7.72 23.35 -28.97
C VAL A 811 -8.94 24.14 -28.50
N VAL A 812 -9.87 23.47 -27.81
CA VAL A 812 -11.15 24.04 -27.37
C VAL A 812 -11.11 24.55 -25.93
N ALA A 813 -10.18 24.04 -25.12
CA ALA A 813 -9.94 24.50 -23.76
C ALA A 813 -8.47 24.31 -23.36
N THR A 814 -8.00 25.19 -22.47
CA THR A 814 -6.68 25.07 -21.83
C THR A 814 -6.80 25.22 -20.33
N TYR A 815 -5.97 24.48 -19.60
CA TYR A 815 -5.69 24.74 -18.19
C TYR A 815 -4.19 25.02 -18.02
N PRO A 816 -3.79 26.00 -17.21
CA PRO A 816 -4.64 27.07 -16.68
C PRO A 816 -5.32 27.88 -17.80
N ARG A 817 -6.36 28.65 -17.44
CA ARG A 817 -6.96 29.60 -18.39
C ARG A 817 -5.90 30.64 -18.78
N ARG A 818 -6.00 31.17 -20.00
CA ARG A 818 -5.07 32.21 -20.48
C ARG A 818 -5.06 33.41 -19.53
N GLY A 819 -3.89 33.77 -19.03
CA GLY A 819 -3.70 34.89 -18.12
C GLY A 819 -4.10 34.61 -16.67
N ALA A 820 -4.34 33.34 -16.30
CA ALA A 820 -4.63 32.99 -14.91
C ALA A 820 -3.45 33.36 -13.98
N THR A 821 -3.77 33.94 -12.83
CA THR A 821 -2.83 34.18 -11.72
C THR A 821 -3.10 33.19 -10.60
N ASP A 822 -2.18 33.10 -9.64
CA ASP A 822 -2.31 32.26 -8.45
C ASP A 822 -2.58 30.79 -8.78
N VAL A 823 -1.97 30.30 -9.86
CA VAL A 823 -2.07 28.90 -10.28
C VAL A 823 -1.31 28.01 -9.31
N TYR A 824 -1.78 26.78 -9.04
CA TYR A 824 -1.06 25.84 -8.17
C TYR A 824 0.39 25.63 -8.61
N GLN A 825 1.30 25.52 -7.62
CA GLN A 825 2.71 25.24 -7.90
C GLN A 825 2.90 23.86 -8.54
N ASN A 826 2.02 22.89 -8.28
CA ASN A 826 2.02 21.56 -8.89
C ASN A 826 1.17 21.44 -10.16
N VAL A 827 0.95 22.56 -10.86
CA VAL A 827 0.15 22.62 -12.08
C VAL A 827 0.57 21.62 -13.14
N VAL A 828 -0.42 20.98 -13.72
CA VAL A 828 -0.38 20.19 -14.95
C VAL A 828 -1.04 21.01 -16.05
N PRO A 829 -0.29 21.69 -16.93
CA PRO A 829 -0.91 22.36 -18.05
C PRO A 829 -1.68 21.36 -18.93
N LYS A 830 -2.91 21.69 -19.33
CA LYS A 830 -3.79 20.84 -20.14
C LYS A 830 -4.21 21.52 -21.43
N ALA A 831 -4.38 20.72 -22.48
CA ALA A 831 -5.01 21.12 -23.72
C ALA A 831 -6.09 20.10 -24.10
N SER A 832 -7.32 20.55 -24.29
CA SER A 832 -8.45 19.74 -24.75
C SER A 832 -8.73 20.03 -26.22
N PHE A 833 -8.93 18.98 -27.01
CA PHE A 833 -9.11 19.06 -28.46
C PHE A 833 -10.57 18.80 -28.87
N SER A 834 -10.97 19.31 -30.04
CA SER A 834 -12.31 19.13 -30.61
C SER A 834 -12.60 17.73 -31.13
N GLU A 835 -11.59 16.87 -31.26
CA GLU A 835 -11.68 15.49 -31.75
C GLU A 835 -10.44 14.72 -31.27
N PRO A 836 -10.41 13.38 -31.38
CA PRO A 836 -9.20 12.61 -31.13
C PRO A 836 -8.01 13.07 -31.98
N VAL A 837 -6.84 13.23 -31.36
CA VAL A 837 -5.63 13.72 -32.03
C VAL A 837 -4.44 12.78 -31.81
N THR A 838 -3.46 12.90 -32.70
CA THR A 838 -2.14 12.26 -32.65
C THR A 838 -1.03 13.31 -32.74
N LYS A 839 0.22 12.90 -32.52
CA LYS A 839 1.41 13.78 -32.50
C LYS A 839 1.34 14.84 -31.41
N VAL A 840 0.84 14.47 -30.23
CA VAL A 840 0.94 15.27 -29.02
C VAL A 840 1.96 14.59 -28.11
N ASP A 841 3.15 15.18 -28.06
CA ASP A 841 4.29 14.74 -27.26
C ASP A 841 5.00 15.94 -26.62
N ASN A 842 6.07 15.70 -25.86
CA ASN A 842 6.82 16.76 -25.20
C ASN A 842 7.49 17.75 -26.16
N ARG A 843 7.59 17.47 -27.47
CA ARG A 843 8.14 18.39 -28.48
C ARG A 843 7.06 19.35 -29.02
N THR A 844 5.84 18.85 -29.12
CA THR A 844 4.68 19.61 -29.61
C THR A 844 3.92 20.34 -28.51
N PHE A 845 3.86 19.81 -27.29
CA PHE A 845 3.29 20.46 -26.12
C PHE A 845 4.42 20.76 -25.14
N THR A 846 4.78 22.04 -25.02
CA THR A 846 5.95 22.51 -24.27
C THR A 846 5.56 23.55 -23.23
N LEU A 847 6.35 23.65 -22.16
CA LEU A 847 6.29 24.70 -21.16
C LEU A 847 7.63 25.44 -21.14
N VAL A 848 7.61 26.77 -21.08
CA VAL A 848 8.80 27.59 -20.87
C VAL A 848 8.59 28.55 -19.70
N ASP A 849 9.67 28.87 -19.01
CA ASP A 849 9.69 29.84 -17.91
C ASP A 849 9.67 31.30 -18.39
N SER A 850 9.79 32.24 -17.46
CA SER A 850 9.77 33.67 -17.75
C SER A 850 10.96 34.15 -18.59
N ALA A 851 12.07 33.41 -18.59
CA ALA A 851 13.26 33.65 -19.40
C ALA A 851 13.20 32.95 -20.78
N GLY A 852 12.15 32.18 -21.05
CA GLY A 852 12.00 31.39 -22.26
C GLY A 852 12.78 30.07 -22.23
N ALA A 853 13.35 29.68 -21.08
CA ALA A 853 13.99 28.39 -20.93
C ALA A 853 12.94 27.29 -20.84
N ARG A 854 13.22 26.15 -21.49
CA ARG A 854 12.28 25.02 -21.54
C ARG A 854 12.26 24.29 -20.19
N VAL A 855 11.05 24.09 -19.67
CA VAL A 855 10.81 23.23 -18.52
C VAL A 855 10.74 21.77 -19.02
N PRO A 856 11.62 20.87 -18.55
CA PRO A 856 11.53 19.44 -18.85
C PRO A 856 10.20 18.87 -18.39
N ALA A 857 9.59 18.05 -19.24
CA ALA A 857 8.26 17.49 -18.98
C ALA A 857 7.99 16.24 -19.85
N SER A 858 7.12 15.37 -19.34
CA SER A 858 6.41 14.36 -20.12
C SER A 858 5.02 14.85 -20.53
N VAL A 859 4.41 14.21 -21.53
CA VAL A 859 3.10 14.58 -22.05
C VAL A 859 2.27 13.30 -22.25
N HIS A 860 1.10 13.25 -21.64
CA HIS A 860 0.24 12.07 -21.64
C HIS A 860 -1.22 12.46 -21.87
N GLN A 861 -1.97 11.60 -22.55
CA GLN A 861 -3.41 11.72 -22.62
C GLN A 861 -4.02 11.37 -21.25
N ILE A 862 -4.98 12.17 -20.79
CA ILE A 862 -5.59 12.04 -19.45
C ILE A 862 -7.12 12.06 -19.46
N GLY A 863 -7.73 12.10 -20.64
CA GLY A 863 -9.17 12.03 -20.85
C GLY A 863 -9.49 11.89 -22.34
N ASP A 864 -10.77 11.86 -22.69
CA ASP A 864 -11.25 11.58 -24.05
C ASP A 864 -10.51 12.40 -25.13
N GLY A 865 -10.47 13.71 -24.97
CA GLY A 865 -9.77 14.64 -25.86
C GLY A 865 -8.72 15.51 -25.17
N THR A 866 -8.33 15.18 -23.93
CA THR A 866 -7.49 16.05 -23.10
C THR A 866 -6.10 15.46 -22.89
N TRP A 867 -5.09 16.28 -23.15
CA TRP A 867 -3.67 15.98 -22.93
C TRP A 867 -3.12 16.86 -21.81
N GLY A 868 -2.35 16.25 -20.90
CA GLY A 868 -1.63 16.94 -19.83
C GLY A 868 -0.12 17.00 -20.12
N LEU A 869 0.50 18.11 -19.74
CA LEU A 869 1.94 18.29 -19.67
C LEU A 869 2.37 18.16 -18.20
N PHE A 870 3.34 17.30 -17.96
CA PHE A 870 3.78 16.88 -16.64
C PHE A 870 5.21 17.37 -16.43
N PRO A 871 5.43 18.54 -15.78
CA PRO A 871 6.78 19.01 -15.48
C PRO A 871 7.54 17.97 -14.65
N ASP A 872 8.81 17.72 -14.98
CA ASP A 872 9.63 16.74 -14.27
C ASP A 872 9.78 17.15 -12.79
N ARG A 873 10.06 18.44 -12.57
CA ARG A 873 9.96 19.06 -11.24
C ARG A 873 8.49 19.32 -10.93
N VAL A 874 7.98 18.63 -9.90
CA VAL A 874 6.57 18.68 -9.50
C VAL A 874 6.11 20.09 -9.18
N PHE A 875 6.90 20.84 -8.40
CA PHE A 875 6.59 22.21 -8.04
C PHE A 875 7.34 23.20 -8.92
N LEU A 876 6.59 23.99 -9.69
CA LEU A 876 7.10 25.17 -10.38
C LEU A 876 7.45 26.27 -9.37
N LYS A 877 8.32 27.19 -9.80
CA LYS A 877 8.78 28.30 -8.95
C LYS A 877 7.61 29.23 -8.63
N GLY A 878 7.43 29.54 -7.35
CA GLY A 878 6.39 30.44 -6.89
C GLY A 878 6.55 31.87 -7.42
N GLY A 879 5.43 32.49 -7.80
CA GLY A 879 5.38 33.86 -8.33
C GLY A 879 5.89 34.02 -9.76
N GLU A 880 6.36 32.94 -10.39
CA GLU A 880 6.87 32.98 -11.76
C GLU A 880 5.75 32.81 -12.80
N THR A 881 5.89 33.51 -13.93
CA THR A 881 5.03 33.34 -15.11
C THR A 881 5.62 32.32 -16.06
N TYR A 882 4.79 31.36 -16.47
CA TYR A 882 5.14 30.33 -17.44
C TYR A 882 4.29 30.45 -18.71
N THR A 883 4.83 29.99 -19.83
CA THR A 883 4.16 29.93 -21.13
C THR A 883 4.03 28.49 -21.60
N ALA A 884 2.80 28.00 -21.68
CA ALA A 884 2.47 26.72 -22.27
C ALA A 884 2.15 26.91 -23.77
N ARG A 885 2.61 25.96 -24.59
CA ARG A 885 2.51 26.04 -26.05
C ARG A 885 2.19 24.68 -26.66
N VAL A 886 1.16 24.63 -27.50
CA VAL A 886 0.87 23.52 -28.42
C VAL A 886 1.26 23.97 -29.83
N ALA A 887 2.25 23.32 -30.43
CA ALA A 887 2.74 23.61 -31.77
C ALA A 887 1.70 23.27 -32.86
N ALA A 888 1.89 23.84 -34.05
CA ALA A 888 1.19 23.38 -35.24
C ALA A 888 1.65 21.95 -35.61
N GLY A 889 0.84 21.22 -36.37
CA GLY A 889 1.15 19.85 -36.81
C GLY A 889 0.56 18.73 -35.96
N VAL A 890 -0.29 19.06 -34.98
CA VAL A 890 -1.14 18.08 -34.27
C VAL A 890 -2.25 17.64 -35.22
N CYS A 891 -2.42 16.34 -35.43
CA CYS A 891 -3.29 15.81 -36.49
C CYS A 891 -4.49 15.04 -35.93
N GLY A 892 -5.66 15.24 -36.52
CA GLY A 892 -6.82 14.38 -36.29
C GLY A 892 -6.64 13.02 -36.97
N TYR A 893 -7.51 12.06 -36.66
CA TYR A 893 -7.49 10.71 -37.26
C TYR A 893 -7.82 10.72 -38.77
N ALA A 894 -8.46 11.78 -39.26
CA ALA A 894 -8.67 12.02 -40.69
C ALA A 894 -7.40 12.54 -41.42
N GLY A 895 -6.27 12.71 -40.72
CA GLY A 895 -4.97 13.10 -41.29
C GLY A 895 -4.78 14.61 -41.49
N ASN A 896 -5.79 15.42 -41.19
CA ASN A 896 -5.74 16.88 -41.20
C ASN A 896 -5.06 17.43 -39.92
N CYS A 897 -4.15 18.39 -40.07
CA CYS A 897 -3.33 18.87 -38.96
C CYS A 897 -3.54 20.36 -38.66
N THR A 898 -3.36 20.74 -37.39
CA THR A 898 -3.37 22.13 -36.94
C THR A 898 -2.35 22.95 -37.73
N LYS A 899 -2.76 24.14 -38.19
CA LYS A 899 -1.88 25.07 -38.92
C LYS A 899 -1.29 26.17 -38.04
N LYS A 900 -1.84 26.35 -36.85
CA LYS A 900 -1.49 27.43 -35.93
C LYS A 900 -1.00 26.86 -34.62
N THR A 901 0.02 27.50 -34.06
CA THR A 901 0.42 27.29 -32.68
C THR A 901 -0.63 27.93 -31.75
N VAL A 902 -0.95 27.25 -30.66
CA VAL A 902 -1.72 27.80 -29.54
C VAL A 902 -0.76 28.01 -28.37
N ALA A 903 -0.77 29.19 -27.78
CA ALA A 903 0.03 29.50 -26.59
C ALA A 903 -0.80 30.27 -25.56
N TRP A 904 -0.49 30.06 -24.28
CA TRP A 904 -1.09 30.78 -23.18
C TRP A 904 -0.10 30.93 -22.02
N HIS A 905 -0.23 32.02 -21.29
CA HIS A 905 0.60 32.36 -20.14
C HIS A 905 -0.21 32.22 -18.86
N PHE A 906 0.45 31.88 -17.75
CA PHE A 906 -0.13 31.87 -16.42
C PHE A 906 0.94 32.15 -15.37
N THR A 907 0.52 32.67 -14.21
CA THR A 907 1.42 32.96 -13.08
C THR A 907 1.12 32.03 -11.94
N VAL A 908 2.16 31.38 -11.43
CA VAL A 908 2.10 30.43 -10.32
C VAL A 908 2.00 31.18 -8.99
N ALA A 909 1.20 30.66 -8.06
CA ALA A 909 1.05 31.21 -6.71
C ALA A 909 2.41 31.33 -6.00
N SER A 910 2.58 32.40 -5.22
CA SER A 910 3.86 32.70 -4.57
C SER A 910 4.25 31.65 -3.51
N LYS A 911 3.28 31.02 -2.86
CA LYS A 911 3.48 29.98 -1.85
C LYS A 911 2.77 28.69 -2.22
N ARG A 912 3.25 27.57 -1.66
CA ARG A 912 2.56 26.28 -1.74
C ARG A 912 1.22 26.38 -1.00
N GLY A 913 0.18 25.74 -1.54
CA GLY A 913 -1.17 25.74 -0.96
C GLY A 913 -2.05 26.92 -1.36
N ASP A 914 -1.47 28.07 -1.73
CA ASP A 914 -2.23 29.29 -2.12
C ASP A 914 -2.82 29.23 -3.54
N GLY A 915 -2.63 28.11 -4.24
CA GLY A 915 -3.09 27.96 -5.62
C GLY A 915 -4.61 27.95 -5.76
N THR A 916 -5.09 28.38 -6.92
CA THR A 916 -6.50 28.33 -7.31
C THR A 916 -6.62 27.91 -8.78
N GLY A 917 -7.82 27.46 -9.17
CA GLY A 917 -8.15 27.16 -10.56
C GLY A 917 -9.03 25.93 -10.71
N ASP A 918 -9.76 25.88 -11.81
CA ASP A 918 -10.61 24.75 -12.19
C ASP A 918 -9.77 23.71 -12.94
N THR A 919 -9.50 22.61 -12.25
CA THR A 919 -8.60 21.55 -12.69
C THR A 919 -9.34 20.41 -13.37
N THR A 920 -10.65 20.56 -13.58
CA THR A 920 -11.50 19.53 -14.18
C THR A 920 -11.05 19.17 -15.59
N ILE A 921 -11.25 17.90 -15.95
CA ILE A 921 -11.01 17.42 -17.31
C ILE A 921 -12.37 17.44 -18.03
N PRO A 922 -12.51 18.12 -19.18
CA PRO A 922 -13.76 18.07 -19.93
C PRO A 922 -14.06 16.64 -20.38
N THR A 923 -15.31 16.21 -20.19
CA THR A 923 -15.81 14.94 -20.72
C THR A 923 -16.09 15.08 -22.22
N GLY A 924 -15.63 14.12 -23.01
CA GLY A 924 -15.88 14.05 -24.45
C GLY A 924 -15.22 15.13 -25.29
N PHE A 925 -15.91 15.51 -26.38
CA PHE A 925 -15.42 16.42 -27.42
C PHE A 925 -16.45 17.52 -27.67
N ALA A 926 -15.99 18.77 -27.81
CA ALA A 926 -16.88 19.88 -28.13
C ALA A 926 -17.49 19.71 -29.54
N ALA A 927 -18.78 20.01 -29.69
CA ALA A 927 -19.45 19.95 -30.99
C ALA A 927 -18.71 20.80 -32.03
N SER A 928 -18.56 20.30 -33.25
CA SER A 928 -18.01 21.09 -34.35
C SER A 928 -18.88 22.35 -34.53
N GLN A 929 -18.36 23.53 -34.18
CA GLN A 929 -19.09 24.78 -34.40
C GLN A 929 -19.48 24.87 -35.88
N GLN A 930 -20.78 24.94 -36.15
CA GLN A 930 -21.27 25.36 -37.46
C GLN A 930 -20.71 26.76 -37.72
N LEU A 931 -19.83 26.88 -38.73
CA LEU A 931 -19.67 28.18 -39.39
C LEU A 931 -21.06 28.62 -39.86
N PRO A 932 -21.54 29.83 -39.50
CA PRO A 932 -22.84 30.30 -39.97
C PRO A 932 -22.81 30.27 -41.50
N ALA A 933 -23.83 29.66 -42.11
CA ALA A 933 -24.00 29.71 -43.55
C ALA A 933 -23.98 31.18 -43.98
N THR A 934 -22.98 31.57 -44.77
CA THR A 934 -22.94 32.87 -45.45
C THR A 934 -24.23 33.02 -46.22
N VAL A 935 -25.13 33.86 -45.71
CA VAL A 935 -26.29 34.35 -46.43
C VAL A 935 -25.73 35.09 -47.64
N LYS A 936 -25.89 34.52 -48.83
CA LYS A 936 -25.73 35.26 -50.08
C LYS A 936 -26.79 36.37 -50.08
N GLY A 937 -26.38 37.58 -49.71
CA GLY A 937 -27.17 38.77 -49.91
C GLY A 937 -27.32 39.02 -51.41
N HIS A 938 -28.54 38.94 -51.92
CA HIS A 938 -28.92 39.70 -53.10
C HIS A 938 -29.13 41.16 -52.68
N ARG A 939 -28.19 42.02 -53.05
CA ARG A 939 -28.44 43.35 -53.62
C ARG A 939 -27.36 43.66 -54.62
#